data_AF-A0A923HT51-F1
#
_entry.id   AF-A0A923HT51-F1
#
_cell.length_a   1.000
_cell.length_b   1.000
_cell.length_c   1.000
_cell.angle_alpha   90.00
_cell.angle_beta   90.00
_cell.angle_gamma   90.00
#
_symmetry.space_group_name_H-M   'P 1'
#
loop_
_entity.id
_entity.type
_entity.pdbx_description
1 polymer ?
#
loop_
_entity_poly.entity_id
_entity_poly.type
_entity_poly.pdbx_seq_one_letter_code
_entity_poly.pdbx_strand_id
1 'polypeptide(L)'
;MPVSNSTVSSIDSFEEVVAQAQSSSNFKPLWNRLVKTKFFVSVVREPLAAKPDFQLHSWPTADASASTIHISEYKDKLELGAGTEIAQLSGAEIVRRAPNGMGIRLLLADRPLEVAAVRVDWLKKSLEASREALLKKKNELPAEVSMPTPNTVAKTGDTLPPINAISIPAPSDEPAVVKGWDFRVSALPAEVEAAAPADQPESSTPAFSFQSLELESVKPAPKPVEKFDVSSLKTRHVTHAGLGVELFVPAAWQEMRNDKALKFVEQAAGIVVELNGRRRDDMSLDTWMTMRLPLVTQEMPFLTQISETIEVKGRNWRDQIIGKVTEFRGRFPGDDVDSIYQICCIQTGKRLIAVCIRAPISNFDEQRLLFKWLIEGVEGYDVPSRTEGQSSVGAREGQVFESLSVGEAPSFFSLSFAGRLGRLRFIVYSFMTALAFIFMGVIAALMVREPSFILIATGLVLYIIMIYRPIVLRMHDFNMSGKWLLGLFLLIGTASVSKNVGFLIAANAINALFYLAILLLPGSSDTNDYGEPCPPNPTSITVTAWVLIAITLLGVLASFKLARNPGFSFAGAKTSAVKSGYGFTPTNRSFTINFPVIPKEELAAAASAKGPGMDEVHIYDAEENGFQYLVQEIGFENLPPDQSLALTKFTDYFAARLGGEILETQRTMQGAFSARAVKIRLANADQQDFRLFFVGKKLFVLGVQSPKKRLNSNEAERFFDSFQAN
;
A
#
# COMPACT_ATOMS: atom_id res chain seq x y z
N MET A 1 -14.25 -28.01 -34.51
CA MET A 1 -13.01 -27.22 -34.52
C MET A 1 -13.13 -26.13 -33.46
N PRO A 2 -12.34 -26.12 -32.39
CA PRO A 2 -12.42 -25.05 -31.40
C PRO A 2 -11.46 -23.92 -31.79
N VAL A 3 -11.98 -22.70 -31.79
CA VAL A 3 -11.22 -21.46 -31.94
C VAL A 3 -10.59 -21.12 -30.59
N SER A 4 -9.27 -21.00 -30.56
CA SER A 4 -8.48 -20.61 -29.41
C SER A 4 -8.62 -19.12 -29.13
N ASN A 5 -9.11 -18.76 -27.95
CA ASN A 5 -9.07 -17.37 -27.46
C ASN A 5 -7.71 -17.09 -26.81
N SER A 6 -6.84 -16.39 -27.53
CA SER A 6 -5.67 -15.70 -27.01
C SER A 6 -5.98 -14.21 -26.90
N THR A 7 -5.81 -13.60 -25.72
CA THR A 7 -5.27 -12.22 -25.59
C THR A 7 -5.10 -11.85 -24.11
N VAL A 8 -3.87 -12.05 -23.61
CA VAL A 8 -3.26 -11.09 -22.69
C VAL A 8 -2.44 -10.16 -23.59
N SER A 9 -2.65 -8.84 -23.49
CA SER A 9 -1.85 -7.84 -24.20
C SER A 9 -0.39 -7.98 -23.77
N SER A 10 0.41 -8.71 -24.55
CA SER A 10 1.86 -8.71 -24.43
C SER A 10 2.35 -7.27 -24.57
N ILE A 11 3.36 -6.90 -23.77
CA ILE A 11 4.13 -5.70 -24.02
C ILE A 11 4.83 -5.96 -25.35
N ASP A 12 4.45 -5.25 -26.41
CA ASP A 12 5.08 -5.42 -27.72
C ASP A 12 6.61 -5.33 -27.58
N SER A 13 7.29 -6.39 -28.01
CA SER A 13 8.74 -6.45 -28.12
C SER A 13 9.23 -5.29 -29.01
N PHE A 14 10.48 -4.84 -28.84
CA PHE A 14 11.00 -3.77 -29.71
C PHE A 14 10.94 -4.18 -31.19
N GLU A 15 11.12 -5.46 -31.46
CA GLU A 15 11.02 -6.06 -32.79
C GLU A 15 9.64 -5.94 -33.42
N GLU A 16 8.58 -6.18 -32.66
CA GLU A 16 7.20 -5.97 -33.12
C GLU A 16 6.96 -4.50 -33.47
N VAL A 17 7.49 -3.57 -32.67
CA VAL A 17 7.41 -2.13 -32.97
C VAL A 17 8.18 -1.77 -34.24
N VAL A 18 9.35 -2.39 -34.49
CA VAL A 18 10.10 -2.23 -35.74
C VAL A 18 9.31 -2.78 -36.93
N ALA A 19 8.78 -3.99 -36.81
CA ALA A 19 7.99 -4.63 -37.86
C ALA A 19 6.73 -3.82 -38.19
N GLN A 20 6.03 -3.33 -37.17
CA GLN A 20 4.88 -2.46 -37.32
C GLN A 20 5.26 -1.16 -38.03
N ALA A 21 6.32 -0.48 -37.59
CA ALA A 21 6.77 0.78 -38.18
C ALA A 21 7.17 0.63 -39.66
N GLN A 22 7.81 -0.48 -40.01
CA GLN A 22 8.15 -0.81 -41.40
C GLN A 22 6.89 -1.08 -42.24
N SER A 23 5.95 -1.88 -41.71
CA SER A 23 4.71 -2.21 -42.42
C SER A 23 3.80 -0.98 -42.63
N SER A 24 3.75 -0.07 -41.65
CA SER A 24 2.87 1.09 -41.69
C SER A 24 3.52 2.34 -42.25
N SER A 25 4.82 2.29 -42.59
CA SER A 25 5.65 3.47 -42.93
C SER A 25 5.60 4.60 -41.89
N ASN A 26 5.20 4.31 -40.65
CA ASN A 26 5.09 5.29 -39.56
C ASN A 26 6.13 5.00 -38.50
N PHE A 27 7.25 5.73 -38.57
CA PHE A 27 8.38 5.54 -37.66
C PHE A 27 8.27 6.33 -36.35
N LYS A 28 7.23 7.16 -36.16
CA LYS A 28 7.07 7.96 -34.94
C LYS A 28 6.96 7.09 -33.67
N PRO A 29 6.19 5.98 -33.65
CA PRO A 29 6.16 5.07 -32.51
C PRO A 29 7.52 4.42 -32.25
N LEU A 30 8.22 4.00 -33.32
CA LEU A 30 9.55 3.40 -33.23
C LEU A 30 10.55 4.35 -32.57
N TRP A 31 10.60 5.62 -32.97
CA TRP A 31 11.54 6.58 -32.39
C TRP A 31 11.23 6.90 -30.93
N ASN A 32 9.96 7.01 -30.57
CA ASN A 32 9.54 7.17 -29.18
C ASN A 32 9.93 5.96 -28.32
N ARG A 33 9.79 4.76 -28.87
CA ARG A 33 10.20 3.50 -28.21
C ARG A 33 11.73 3.41 -28.10
N LEU A 34 12.47 3.74 -29.16
CA LEU A 34 13.94 3.71 -29.20
C LEU A 34 14.54 4.54 -28.05
N VAL A 35 14.11 5.78 -27.91
CA VAL A 35 14.61 6.70 -26.88
C VAL A 35 14.38 6.18 -25.45
N LYS A 36 13.29 5.42 -25.22
CA LYS A 36 12.89 4.92 -23.90
C LYS A 36 13.44 3.54 -23.56
N THR A 37 13.88 2.78 -24.56
CA THR A 37 14.35 1.40 -24.38
C THR A 37 15.80 1.41 -23.90
N LYS A 38 16.16 0.46 -23.04
CA LYS A 38 17.55 0.26 -22.60
C LYS A 38 18.20 -0.77 -23.50
N PHE A 39 19.34 -0.43 -24.07
CA PHE A 39 20.13 -1.29 -24.92
C PHE A 39 21.48 -1.57 -24.27
N PHE A 40 22.02 -2.75 -24.53
CA PHE A 40 23.43 -3.01 -24.39
C PHE A 40 24.19 -2.32 -25.53
N VAL A 41 25.37 -1.79 -25.24
CA VAL A 41 26.24 -1.09 -26.19
C VAL A 41 27.70 -1.25 -25.76
N SER A 42 28.62 -1.39 -26.72
CA SER A 42 30.06 -1.46 -26.42
C SER A 42 30.63 -0.06 -26.19
N VAL A 43 31.41 0.11 -25.13
CA VAL A 43 31.99 1.38 -24.71
C VAL A 43 33.50 1.24 -24.47
N VAL A 44 34.24 2.32 -24.69
CA VAL A 44 35.67 2.42 -24.38
C VAL A 44 35.83 3.34 -23.16
N ARG A 45 36.45 2.83 -22.09
CA ARG A 45 36.82 3.65 -20.92
C ARG A 45 38.24 4.15 -21.09
N GLU A 46 38.44 5.44 -20.82
CA GLU A 46 39.78 6.02 -20.80
C GLU A 46 40.41 5.79 -19.42
N PRO A 47 41.50 5.03 -19.30
CA PRO A 47 42.00 4.51 -18.02
C PRO A 47 42.57 5.59 -17.07
N LEU A 48 42.69 6.85 -17.51
CA LEU A 48 43.38 7.93 -16.78
C LEU A 48 42.52 9.17 -16.50
N ALA A 49 41.23 9.17 -16.82
CA ALA A 49 40.37 10.33 -16.59
C ALA A 49 39.94 10.44 -15.11
N ALA A 50 40.10 11.63 -14.52
CA ALA A 50 39.70 11.93 -13.13
C ALA A 50 38.19 11.82 -12.86
N LYS A 51 37.38 11.72 -13.92
CA LYS A 51 35.96 11.35 -13.85
C LYS A 51 35.76 10.13 -14.73
N PRO A 52 35.03 9.10 -14.28
CA PRO A 52 34.76 7.91 -15.08
C PRO A 52 33.82 8.28 -16.22
N ASP A 53 34.38 8.70 -17.36
CA ASP A 53 33.66 8.88 -18.60
C ASP A 53 33.98 7.76 -19.58
N PHE A 54 33.10 7.54 -20.54
CA PHE A 54 33.25 6.51 -21.56
C PHE A 54 32.76 7.02 -22.91
N GLN A 55 33.41 6.55 -23.97
CA GLN A 55 33.01 6.82 -25.35
C GLN A 55 32.30 5.60 -25.93
N LEU A 56 31.32 5.83 -26.81
CA LEU A 56 30.65 4.74 -27.52
C LEU A 56 31.62 4.17 -28.57
N HIS A 57 31.78 2.85 -28.59
CA HIS A 57 32.61 2.21 -29.60
C HIS A 57 31.91 2.28 -30.97
N SER A 58 32.67 2.62 -32.01
CA SER A 58 32.18 2.74 -33.38
C SER A 58 32.77 1.66 -34.26
N TRP A 59 31.93 1.01 -35.07
CA TRP A 59 32.34 0.01 -36.04
C TRP A 59 32.37 0.62 -37.45
N PRO A 60 33.41 0.33 -38.25
CA PRO A 60 33.44 0.72 -39.65
C PRO A 60 32.35 -0.03 -40.43
N THR A 61 31.60 0.68 -41.27
CA THR A 61 30.68 0.05 -42.23
C THR A 61 31.40 -0.28 -43.55
N ALA A 62 30.78 -1.12 -44.38
CA ALA A 62 31.31 -1.47 -45.71
C ALA A 62 31.50 -0.23 -46.61
N ASP A 63 30.69 0.80 -46.39
CA ASP A 63 30.97 2.15 -46.88
C ASP A 63 32.03 2.79 -45.98
N ALA A 64 33.27 2.87 -46.49
CA ALA A 64 34.43 3.36 -45.75
C ALA A 64 34.28 4.78 -45.20
N SER A 65 33.28 5.53 -45.67
CA SER A 65 32.98 6.89 -45.19
C SER A 65 32.04 6.93 -43.98
N ALA A 66 31.40 5.81 -43.63
CA ALA A 66 30.42 5.74 -42.55
C ALA A 66 30.92 4.87 -41.39
N SER A 67 30.56 5.25 -40.18
CA SER A 67 30.73 4.45 -38.96
C SER A 67 29.40 4.32 -38.25
N THR A 68 29.19 3.19 -37.59
CA THR A 68 27.93 2.92 -36.86
C THR A 68 28.18 2.46 -35.44
N ILE A 69 27.24 2.76 -34.55
CA ILE A 69 27.22 2.26 -33.18
C ILE A 69 26.29 1.05 -33.14
N HIS A 70 26.81 -0.12 -32.80
CA HIS A 70 26.00 -1.32 -32.61
C HIS A 70 25.34 -1.31 -31.23
N ILE A 71 24.04 -1.56 -31.19
CA ILE A 71 23.24 -1.64 -29.96
C ILE A 71 22.29 -2.84 -30.03
N SER A 72 21.95 -3.46 -28.90
CA SER A 72 21.00 -4.58 -28.86
C SER A 72 20.23 -4.66 -27.54
N GLU A 73 19.01 -5.21 -27.56
CA GLU A 73 18.31 -5.62 -26.33
C GLU A 73 18.94 -6.87 -25.70
N TYR A 74 19.69 -7.65 -26.49
CA TYR A 74 20.29 -8.92 -26.10
C TYR A 74 21.81 -8.79 -26.01
N LYS A 75 22.36 -9.07 -24.82
CA LYS A 75 23.79 -8.89 -24.53
C LYS A 75 24.69 -9.76 -25.43
N ASP A 76 24.24 -10.97 -25.74
CA ASP A 76 24.93 -11.98 -26.56
C ASP A 76 25.01 -11.62 -28.04
N LYS A 77 24.23 -10.65 -28.52
CA LYS A 77 24.26 -10.17 -29.91
C LYS A 77 25.32 -9.11 -30.16
N LEU A 78 25.92 -8.53 -29.13
CA LEU A 78 26.95 -7.51 -29.28
C LEU A 78 28.33 -8.12 -29.44
N GLU A 79 28.99 -7.74 -30.51
CA GLU A 79 30.41 -8.01 -30.70
C GLU A 79 31.22 -7.07 -29.80
N LEU A 80 32.23 -7.61 -29.12
CA LEU A 80 33.15 -6.85 -28.28
C LEU A 80 34.42 -6.57 -29.07
N GLY A 81 34.69 -5.28 -29.32
CA GLY A 81 35.99 -4.84 -29.83
C GLY A 81 37.09 -4.99 -28.78
N ALA A 82 38.34 -5.14 -29.22
CA ALA A 82 39.48 -5.21 -28.30
C ALA A 82 39.53 -3.97 -27.40
N GLY A 83 39.57 -4.17 -26.08
CA GLY A 83 39.59 -3.07 -25.10
C GLY A 83 38.24 -2.37 -24.87
N THR A 84 37.14 -2.95 -25.35
CA THR A 84 35.79 -2.43 -25.09
C THR A 84 35.10 -3.19 -23.95
N GLU A 85 34.19 -2.53 -23.25
CA GLU A 85 33.31 -3.11 -22.23
C GLU A 85 31.85 -3.00 -22.68
N ILE A 86 30.96 -3.89 -22.21
CA ILE A 86 29.51 -3.74 -22.44
C ILE A 86 28.90 -2.86 -21.34
N ALA A 87 28.21 -1.79 -21.74
CA ALA A 87 27.38 -0.99 -20.87
C ALA A 87 25.90 -1.12 -21.25
N GLN A 88 24.99 -0.87 -20.29
CA GLN A 88 23.55 -0.79 -20.54
C GLN A 88 23.10 0.66 -20.44
N LEU A 89 22.66 1.25 -21.56
CA LEU A 89 22.27 2.65 -21.68
C LEU A 89 20.87 2.78 -22.28
N SER A 90 20.14 3.83 -21.93
CA SER A 90 18.90 4.16 -22.65
C SER A 90 19.20 4.63 -24.07
N GLY A 91 18.28 4.41 -25.01
CA GLY A 91 18.42 4.94 -26.37
C GLY A 91 18.59 6.46 -26.41
N ALA A 92 18.00 7.18 -25.45
CA ALA A 92 18.24 8.62 -25.28
C ALA A 92 19.70 8.97 -24.97
N GLU A 93 20.35 8.21 -24.09
CA GLU A 93 21.75 8.40 -23.72
C GLU A 93 22.68 8.04 -24.87
N ILE A 94 22.37 6.96 -25.60
CA ILE A 94 23.10 6.52 -26.79
C ILE A 94 23.05 7.62 -27.85
N VAL A 95 21.86 8.12 -28.19
CA VAL A 95 21.69 9.17 -29.21
C VAL A 95 22.40 10.47 -28.81
N ARG A 96 22.40 10.85 -27.53
CA ARG A 96 23.11 12.06 -27.05
C ARG A 96 24.62 11.91 -27.12
N ARG A 97 25.14 10.73 -26.79
CA ARG A 97 26.58 10.43 -26.78
C ARG A 97 27.13 10.04 -28.14
N ALA A 98 26.27 9.74 -29.13
CA ALA A 98 26.69 9.45 -30.49
C ALA A 98 27.47 10.65 -31.10
N PRO A 99 28.67 10.41 -31.66
CA PRO A 99 29.38 11.41 -32.45
C PRO A 99 28.54 11.90 -33.63
N ASN A 100 28.71 13.16 -34.02
CA ASN A 100 27.98 13.73 -35.16
C ASN A 100 28.36 13.00 -36.45
N GLY A 101 27.39 12.74 -37.32
CA GLY A 101 27.62 11.99 -38.55
C GLY A 101 27.72 10.47 -38.37
N MET A 102 27.45 9.93 -37.18
CA MET A 102 27.47 8.49 -36.92
C MET A 102 26.07 7.86 -36.99
N GLY A 103 25.95 6.71 -37.66
CA GLY A 103 24.73 5.91 -37.68
C GLY A 103 24.57 5.02 -36.44
N ILE A 104 23.39 4.44 -36.27
CA ILE A 104 23.14 3.41 -35.24
C ILE A 104 22.70 2.12 -35.94
N ARG A 105 23.35 1.01 -35.63
CA ARG A 105 22.98 -0.32 -36.10
C ARG A 105 22.36 -1.11 -34.95
N LEU A 106 21.06 -1.32 -35.01
CA LEU A 106 20.31 -2.04 -34.00
C LEU A 106 20.28 -3.53 -34.34
N LEU A 107 20.93 -4.35 -33.52
CA LEU A 107 21.02 -5.80 -33.69
C LEU A 107 19.81 -6.47 -33.05
N LEU A 108 18.78 -6.75 -33.86
CA LEU A 108 17.59 -7.51 -33.45
C LEU A 108 17.88 -9.03 -33.53
N ALA A 109 16.96 -9.86 -33.05
CA ALA A 109 17.07 -11.32 -33.06
C ALA A 109 17.34 -11.86 -34.47
N ASP A 110 16.54 -11.41 -35.44
CA ASP A 110 16.52 -11.97 -36.80
C ASP A 110 17.23 -11.11 -37.86
N ARG A 111 17.33 -9.79 -37.65
CA ARG A 111 17.93 -8.87 -38.64
C ARG A 111 18.44 -7.56 -38.03
N PRO A 112 19.53 -6.98 -38.54
CA PRO A 112 19.94 -5.64 -38.12
C PRO A 112 19.01 -4.57 -38.73
N LEU A 113 18.74 -3.50 -37.98
CA LEU A 113 18.11 -2.28 -38.47
C LEU A 113 19.13 -1.14 -38.46
N GLU A 114 19.37 -0.54 -39.62
CA GLU A 114 20.30 0.59 -39.76
C GLU A 114 19.56 1.93 -39.69
N VAL A 115 20.01 2.78 -38.77
CA VAL A 115 19.55 4.16 -38.61
C VAL A 115 20.64 5.08 -39.15
N ALA A 116 20.37 5.70 -40.30
CA ALA A 116 21.31 6.60 -40.96
C ALA A 116 21.72 7.77 -40.05
N ALA A 117 22.96 8.24 -40.21
CA ALA A 117 23.55 9.34 -39.44
C ALA A 117 22.66 10.60 -39.40
N VAL A 118 22.11 11.01 -40.54
CA VAL A 118 21.20 12.17 -40.66
C VAL A 118 19.97 12.02 -39.74
N ARG A 119 19.49 10.79 -39.54
CA ARG A 119 18.36 10.51 -38.66
C ARG A 119 18.77 10.55 -37.19
N VAL A 120 19.96 10.07 -36.85
CA VAL A 120 20.53 10.15 -35.49
C VAL A 120 20.71 11.62 -35.10
N ASP A 121 21.24 12.45 -35.99
CA ASP A 121 21.39 13.90 -35.77
C ASP A 121 20.04 14.59 -35.55
N TRP A 122 19.00 14.21 -36.31
CA TRP A 122 17.64 14.70 -36.10
C TRP A 122 17.08 14.31 -34.73
N LEU A 123 17.30 13.07 -34.28
CA LEU A 123 16.87 12.61 -32.95
C LEU A 123 17.60 13.39 -31.84
N LYS A 124 18.91 13.63 -32.01
CA LYS A 124 19.72 14.41 -31.06
C LYS A 124 19.15 15.81 -30.87
N LYS A 125 18.89 16.53 -31.96
CA LYS A 125 18.25 17.87 -31.94
C LYS A 125 16.86 17.83 -31.28
N SER A 126 16.06 16.80 -31.56
CA SER A 126 14.74 16.65 -30.95
C SER A 126 14.80 16.44 -29.43
N LEU A 127 15.79 15.67 -28.93
CA LEU A 127 16.02 15.46 -27.50
C LEU A 127 16.52 16.71 -26.78
N GLU A 128 17.35 17.52 -27.45
CA GLU A 128 17.82 18.81 -26.95
C GLU A 128 16.67 19.81 -26.83
N ALA A 129 15.86 19.98 -27.88
CA ALA A 129 14.69 20.84 -27.86
C ALA A 129 13.68 20.43 -26.75
N SER A 130 13.46 19.12 -26.56
CA SER A 130 12.61 18.63 -25.47
C SER A 130 13.19 18.93 -24.09
N ARG A 131 14.52 18.94 -23.93
CA ARG A 131 15.19 19.26 -22.67
C ARG A 131 15.09 20.76 -22.37
N GLU A 132 15.29 21.61 -23.38
CA GLU A 132 15.14 23.06 -23.25
C GLU A 132 13.71 23.45 -22.88
N ALA A 133 12.70 22.81 -23.51
CA ALA A 133 11.30 23.03 -23.16
C ALA A 133 10.99 22.67 -21.69
N LEU A 134 11.59 21.58 -21.18
CA LEU A 134 11.43 21.21 -19.77
C LEU A 134 12.14 22.17 -18.81
N LEU A 135 13.32 22.66 -19.17
CA LEU A 135 14.03 23.66 -18.38
C LEU A 135 13.28 25.00 -18.36
N LYS A 136 12.76 25.43 -19.52
CA LYS A 136 11.92 26.62 -19.63
C LYS A 136 10.66 26.50 -18.76
N LYS A 137 9.96 25.37 -18.84
CA LYS A 137 8.79 25.09 -17.99
C LYS A 137 9.13 25.06 -16.49
N LYS A 138 10.33 24.57 -16.12
CA LYS A 138 10.80 24.57 -14.73
C LYS A 138 11.10 25.99 -14.23
N ASN A 139 11.62 26.86 -15.09
CA ASN A 139 11.94 28.25 -14.77
C ASN A 139 10.70 29.18 -14.81
N GLU A 140 9.64 28.79 -15.51
CA GLU A 140 8.35 29.51 -15.58
C GLU A 140 7.39 29.21 -14.42
N LEU A 141 7.75 28.29 -13.51
CA LEU A 141 7.01 28.11 -12.26
C LEU A 141 7.27 29.32 -11.36
N PRO A 142 6.23 30.09 -10.96
CA PRO A 142 6.41 31.32 -10.19
C PRO A 142 7.13 31.02 -8.88
N ALA A 143 8.15 31.84 -8.59
CA ALA A 143 8.88 31.82 -7.32
C ALA A 143 7.88 31.81 -6.16
N GLU A 144 8.13 30.93 -5.19
CA GLU A 144 7.32 30.74 -3.99
C GLU A 144 6.80 32.07 -3.44
N VAL A 145 5.48 32.14 -3.29
CA VAL A 145 4.81 33.19 -2.51
C VAL A 145 5.41 33.13 -1.11
N SER A 146 6.27 34.10 -0.80
CA SER A 146 6.88 34.26 0.52
C SER A 146 5.78 34.44 1.56
N MET A 147 5.64 33.45 2.44
CA MET A 147 4.75 33.53 3.60
C MET A 147 5.18 34.71 4.49
N PRO A 148 4.25 35.53 4.99
CA PRO A 148 4.58 36.66 5.86
C PRO A 148 5.11 36.17 7.21
N THR A 149 6.22 36.77 7.64
CA THR A 149 6.89 36.58 8.93
C THR A 149 5.97 36.99 10.09
N PRO A 150 5.96 36.26 11.23
CA PRO A 150 5.19 36.68 12.39
C PRO A 150 5.88 37.87 13.09
N ASN A 151 5.15 38.98 13.22
CA ASN A 151 5.61 40.15 13.96
C ASN A 151 5.75 39.83 15.45
N THR A 152 6.94 40.10 15.98
CA THR A 152 7.28 40.16 17.39
C THR A 152 6.53 41.30 18.07
N VAL A 153 5.65 41.02 19.03
CA VAL A 153 5.02 42.04 19.87
C VAL A 153 5.70 42.06 21.24
N ALA A 154 6.32 43.21 21.54
CA ALA A 154 6.88 43.55 22.84
C ALA A 154 5.79 43.96 23.84
N LYS A 155 5.99 43.61 25.11
CA LYS A 155 5.18 44.01 26.27
C LYS A 155 5.26 45.51 26.53
N THR A 156 4.12 46.13 26.88
CA THR A 156 4.06 47.27 27.83
C THR A 156 2.64 47.49 28.38
N GLY A 157 2.52 47.36 29.71
CA GLY A 157 1.79 48.19 30.69
C GLY A 157 0.39 48.78 30.44
N ASP A 158 -0.54 48.38 31.32
CA ASP A 158 -1.47 49.17 32.13
C ASP A 158 -2.26 50.35 31.53
N THR A 159 -3.60 50.24 31.53
CA THR A 159 -4.55 50.97 32.43
C THR A 159 -6.02 50.89 31.94
N LEU A 160 -6.92 50.35 32.79
CA LEU A 160 -8.35 50.73 33.05
C LEU A 160 -9.41 50.77 31.90
N PRO A 161 -10.74 50.81 32.16
CA PRO A 161 -11.60 50.13 33.14
C PRO A 161 -12.88 49.53 32.42
N PRO A 162 -14.13 49.43 32.96
CA PRO A 162 -15.02 48.30 32.69
C PRO A 162 -16.26 48.65 31.82
N ILE A 163 -17.12 47.65 31.59
CA ILE A 163 -18.60 47.73 31.34
C ILE A 163 -19.06 46.99 30.06
N ASN A 164 -19.88 45.97 30.33
CA ASN A 164 -21.08 45.46 29.66
C ASN A 164 -21.25 45.46 28.13
N ALA A 165 -21.60 44.26 27.67
CA ALA A 165 -22.73 43.93 26.79
C ALA A 165 -22.82 44.61 25.43
N ILE A 166 -22.36 43.90 24.38
CA ILE A 166 -23.03 43.86 23.07
C ILE A 166 -22.83 42.45 22.47
N SER A 167 -23.95 41.74 22.35
CA SER A 167 -24.13 40.52 21.55
C SER A 167 -24.42 40.87 20.10
N ILE A 168 -23.65 40.34 19.13
CA ILE A 168 -24.04 40.19 17.71
C ILE A 168 -23.32 38.94 17.10
N PRO A 169 -23.74 38.39 15.95
CA PRO A 169 -24.13 36.99 15.81
C PRO A 169 -23.14 36.18 14.96
N ALA A 170 -23.31 34.85 14.97
CA ALA A 170 -22.62 33.97 14.05
C ALA A 170 -23.09 34.20 12.60
N PRO A 171 -22.18 34.27 11.61
CA PRO A 171 -22.56 34.12 10.21
C PRO A 171 -22.70 32.62 9.89
N SER A 172 -23.94 32.20 9.67
CA SER A 172 -24.29 31.12 8.76
C SER A 172 -23.96 31.54 7.33
N ASP A 173 -23.39 30.63 6.55
CA ASP A 173 -23.79 30.33 5.16
C ASP A 173 -22.67 29.50 4.48
N GLU A 174 -22.79 28.17 4.58
CA GLU A 174 -22.20 27.27 3.58
C GLU A 174 -23.28 26.92 2.55
N PRO A 175 -22.97 26.95 1.23
CA PRO A 175 -23.95 26.64 0.20
C PRO A 175 -24.28 25.14 0.19
N ALA A 176 -25.57 24.83 0.26
CA ALA A 176 -26.11 23.49 0.16
C ALA A 176 -25.73 22.84 -1.18
N VAL A 177 -25.13 21.65 -1.10
CA VAL A 177 -24.92 20.74 -2.22
C VAL A 177 -26.28 20.21 -2.69
N VAL A 178 -26.60 20.42 -3.96
CA VAL A 178 -27.80 19.92 -4.63
C VAL A 178 -27.80 18.39 -4.59
N LYS A 179 -28.71 17.80 -3.82
CA LYS A 179 -29.01 16.36 -3.86
C LYS A 179 -29.89 16.07 -5.08
N GLY A 180 -29.47 15.11 -5.90
CA GLY A 180 -30.29 14.53 -6.97
C GLY A 180 -31.58 13.89 -6.44
N TRP A 181 -32.58 13.82 -7.32
CA TRP A 181 -33.94 13.33 -7.15
C TRP A 181 -34.06 12.16 -6.15
N ASP A 182 -34.56 12.42 -4.94
CA ASP A 182 -34.82 11.38 -3.94
C ASP A 182 -36.33 11.03 -3.94
N PHE A 183 -36.70 9.96 -4.65
CA PHE A 183 -38.08 9.50 -4.84
C PHE A 183 -38.62 8.60 -3.71
N ARG A 184 -38.14 8.72 -2.47
CA ARG A 184 -38.54 7.85 -1.36
C ARG A 184 -39.75 8.39 -0.60
N VAL A 185 -40.85 7.63 -0.60
CA VAL A 185 -42.06 7.86 0.19
C VAL A 185 -41.82 7.46 1.64
N SER A 186 -41.98 8.39 2.59
CA SER A 186 -42.19 8.07 4.00
C SER A 186 -43.69 7.88 4.23
N ALA A 187 -44.09 6.66 4.62
CA ALA A 187 -45.41 6.38 5.14
C ALA A 187 -45.64 7.17 6.44
N LEU A 188 -46.86 7.68 6.61
CA LEU A 188 -47.40 8.31 7.82
C LEU A 188 -47.09 7.50 9.09
N PRO A 189 -46.66 8.11 10.20
CA PRO A 189 -46.79 7.49 11.51
C PRO A 189 -48.13 7.88 12.14
N ALA A 190 -48.83 6.85 12.61
CA ALA A 190 -49.99 6.95 13.48
C ALA A 190 -49.60 7.45 14.88
N GLU A 191 -50.58 8.10 15.52
CA GLU A 191 -50.60 8.58 16.90
C GLU A 191 -50.09 7.57 17.93
N VAL A 192 -49.28 8.03 18.89
CA VAL A 192 -49.40 7.59 20.30
C VAL A 192 -49.10 8.77 21.24
N GLU A 193 -49.98 8.89 22.21
CA GLU A 193 -50.20 9.93 23.21
C GLU A 193 -49.41 9.66 24.53
N ALA A 194 -49.03 10.76 25.20
CA ALA A 194 -48.78 10.98 26.63
C ALA A 194 -47.86 10.07 27.48
N ALA A 195 -46.86 10.68 28.14
CA ALA A 195 -46.90 11.08 29.56
C ALA A 195 -45.50 11.38 30.14
N ALA A 196 -45.42 12.37 31.02
CA ALA A 196 -44.29 12.77 31.87
C ALA A 196 -44.75 12.71 33.36
N PRO A 197 -43.98 13.15 34.37
CA PRO A 197 -42.60 12.84 34.78
C PRO A 197 -42.52 12.45 36.29
N ALA A 198 -41.35 12.07 36.83
CA ALA A 198 -41.05 12.20 38.27
C ALA A 198 -39.54 12.20 38.62
N ASP A 199 -39.24 12.96 39.67
CA ASP A 199 -37.99 13.45 40.30
C ASP A 199 -36.94 12.49 40.92
N GLN A 200 -35.66 12.90 40.82
CA GLN A 200 -34.56 13.01 41.84
C GLN A 200 -34.02 11.80 42.66
N PRO A 201 -32.88 11.90 43.42
CA PRO A 201 -31.56 12.54 43.21
C PRO A 201 -30.33 11.64 43.61
N GLU A 202 -29.15 12.27 43.64
CA GLU A 202 -27.76 11.84 43.88
C GLU A 202 -27.42 10.93 45.09
N SER A 203 -26.34 10.12 44.95
CA SER A 203 -25.51 9.67 46.08
C SER A 203 -24.04 9.43 45.68
N SER A 204 -23.12 9.99 46.45
CA SER A 204 -21.67 9.88 46.36
C SER A 204 -21.11 8.77 47.27
N THR A 205 -19.97 8.17 46.92
CA THR A 205 -19.09 7.44 47.88
C THR A 205 -17.66 7.28 47.34
N PRO A 206 -16.62 7.22 48.21
CA PRO A 206 -15.22 7.60 47.90
C PRO A 206 -14.23 6.43 47.70
N ALA A 207 -13.00 6.79 47.31
CA ALA A 207 -11.87 5.94 46.93
C ALA A 207 -11.12 5.25 48.09
N PHE A 208 -10.55 4.07 47.80
CA PHE A 208 -9.79 3.20 48.72
C PHE A 208 -8.31 3.10 48.29
N SER A 209 -7.36 3.13 49.24
CA SER A 209 -5.90 3.09 49.03
C SER A 209 -5.27 1.92 49.78
N PHE A 210 -4.34 1.19 49.13
CA PHE A 210 -3.59 0.06 49.70
C PHE A 210 -2.09 0.38 49.71
N GLN A 211 -1.53 0.64 50.88
CA GLN A 211 -0.08 0.61 51.12
C GLN A 211 0.18 0.23 52.58
N SER A 212 0.53 -1.03 52.81
CA SER A 212 1.42 -1.51 53.90
C SER A 212 1.31 -3.03 54.01
N LEU A 213 2.40 -3.74 53.68
CA LEU A 213 2.82 -5.05 54.22
C LEU A 213 4.03 -5.55 53.41
N GLU A 214 5.24 -5.14 53.79
CA GLU A 214 6.48 -5.80 53.37
C GLU A 214 7.02 -6.61 54.56
N LEU A 215 7.21 -7.92 54.35
CA LEU A 215 7.84 -8.86 55.28
C LEU A 215 9.29 -9.10 54.84
N GLU A 216 10.24 -8.94 55.77
CA GLU A 216 11.67 -9.24 55.55
C GLU A 216 11.92 -10.73 55.31
N SER A 217 12.75 -11.05 54.30
CA SER A 217 13.11 -12.43 53.93
C SER A 217 14.38 -12.91 54.66
N VAL A 218 14.30 -14.11 55.25
CA VAL A 218 15.40 -14.79 55.95
C VAL A 218 16.39 -15.41 54.96
N LYS A 219 17.69 -15.13 55.12
CA LYS A 219 18.79 -15.62 54.26
C LYS A 219 19.10 -17.11 54.54
N PRO A 220 18.97 -18.03 53.55
CA PRO A 220 19.24 -19.45 53.76
C PRO A 220 20.74 -19.77 53.88
N ALA A 221 21.08 -20.82 54.65
CA ALA A 221 22.45 -21.29 54.87
C ALA A 221 23.05 -21.93 53.59
N PRO A 222 24.36 -21.75 53.32
CA PRO A 222 25.00 -22.25 52.10
C PRO A 222 25.08 -23.78 52.07
N LYS A 223 24.58 -24.40 50.99
CA LYS A 223 24.75 -25.83 50.72
C LYS A 223 26.22 -26.12 50.33
N PRO A 224 26.78 -27.29 50.71
CA PRO A 224 28.12 -27.69 50.28
C PRO A 224 28.19 -27.82 48.76
N VAL A 225 29.21 -27.22 48.14
CA VAL A 225 29.41 -27.19 46.69
C VAL A 225 29.77 -28.59 46.19
N GLU A 226 28.89 -29.18 45.40
CA GLU A 226 29.10 -30.48 44.76
C GLU A 226 30.22 -30.38 43.71
N LYS A 227 31.10 -31.39 43.63
CA LYS A 227 32.23 -31.37 42.69
C LYS A 227 31.69 -31.60 41.26
N PHE A 228 31.92 -30.64 40.37
CA PHE A 228 31.60 -30.77 38.95
C PHE A 228 32.57 -31.71 38.24
N ASP A 229 32.09 -32.86 37.77
CA ASP A 229 32.86 -33.82 36.98
C ASP A 229 32.60 -33.62 35.48
N VAL A 230 33.54 -32.94 34.82
CA VAL A 230 33.54 -32.69 33.37
C VAL A 230 33.43 -33.98 32.56
N SER A 231 34.01 -35.09 33.03
CA SER A 231 34.08 -36.34 32.27
C SER A 231 32.71 -37.01 32.07
N SER A 232 31.75 -36.68 32.94
CA SER A 232 30.37 -37.14 32.84
C SER A 232 29.56 -36.40 31.75
N LEU A 233 30.05 -35.23 31.31
CA LEU A 233 29.30 -34.35 30.45
C LEU A 233 29.54 -34.72 28.98
N LYS A 234 28.48 -35.12 28.28
CA LYS A 234 28.53 -35.34 26.83
C LYS A 234 28.70 -33.99 26.14
N THR A 235 29.86 -33.74 25.55
CA THR A 235 30.17 -32.49 24.86
C THR A 235 30.11 -32.67 23.34
N ARG A 236 29.91 -31.56 22.64
CA ARG A 236 30.16 -31.44 21.20
C ARG A 236 31.07 -30.25 20.92
N HIS A 237 31.89 -30.38 19.88
CA HIS A 237 32.77 -29.31 19.41
C HIS A 237 32.00 -28.35 18.50
N VAL A 238 32.13 -27.05 18.72
CA VAL A 238 31.46 -26.02 17.93
C VAL A 238 32.46 -24.94 17.52
N THR A 239 32.55 -24.66 16.23
CA THR A 239 33.41 -23.61 15.67
C THR A 239 32.57 -22.50 15.04
N HIS A 240 33.02 -21.25 15.09
CA HIS A 240 32.29 -20.11 14.52
C HIS A 240 33.22 -19.13 13.78
N ALA A 241 33.31 -19.26 12.45
CA ALA A 241 34.23 -18.46 11.62
C ALA A 241 34.00 -16.93 11.73
N GLY A 242 32.73 -16.51 11.83
CA GLY A 242 32.35 -15.10 11.97
C GLY A 242 32.77 -14.47 13.31
N LEU A 243 33.03 -15.31 14.33
CA LEU A 243 33.54 -14.90 15.65
C LEU A 243 35.01 -15.26 15.84
N GLY A 244 35.54 -16.21 15.08
CA GLY A 244 36.91 -16.68 15.19
C GLY A 244 37.12 -17.49 16.47
N VAL A 245 36.08 -18.21 16.91
CA VAL A 245 36.10 -18.98 18.15
C VAL A 245 35.80 -20.45 17.90
N GLU A 246 36.35 -21.30 18.75
CA GLU A 246 35.95 -22.68 18.93
C GLU A 246 35.76 -22.99 20.42
N LEU A 247 34.79 -23.85 20.74
CA LEU A 247 34.50 -24.24 22.11
C LEU A 247 33.79 -25.59 22.16
N PHE A 248 33.85 -26.23 23.33
CA PHE A 248 33.05 -27.41 23.64
C PHE A 248 31.83 -27.00 24.45
N VAL A 249 30.66 -27.49 24.05
CA VAL A 249 29.38 -27.23 24.75
C VAL A 249 28.66 -28.53 25.07
N PRO A 250 27.76 -28.57 26.07
CA PRO A 250 26.92 -29.73 26.31
C PRO A 250 26.13 -30.11 25.04
N ALA A 251 26.17 -31.38 24.67
CA ALA A 251 25.57 -31.87 23.43
C ALA A 251 24.04 -31.74 23.40
N ALA A 252 23.41 -31.65 24.57
CA ALA A 252 21.96 -31.49 24.73
C ALA A 252 21.46 -30.06 24.46
N TRP A 253 22.34 -29.06 24.43
CA TRP A 253 21.94 -27.67 24.24
C TRP A 253 21.55 -27.40 22.77
N GLN A 254 20.47 -26.65 22.57
CA GLN A 254 20.04 -26.23 21.24
C GLN A 254 20.95 -25.09 20.75
N GLU A 255 21.50 -25.20 19.54
CA GLU A 255 22.34 -24.16 18.93
C GLU A 255 21.54 -23.33 17.93
N MET A 256 21.69 -22.01 18.02
CA MET A 256 21.24 -21.01 17.05
C MET A 256 22.45 -20.19 16.62
N ARG A 257 22.61 -19.95 15.32
CA ARG A 257 23.82 -19.36 14.75
C ARG A 257 23.50 -18.35 13.66
N ASN A 258 24.23 -17.24 13.63
CA ASN A 258 24.30 -16.32 12.50
C ASN A 258 25.73 -15.80 12.30
N ASP A 259 25.99 -15.00 11.26
CA ASP A 259 27.36 -14.54 10.93
C ASP A 259 28.08 -13.79 12.06
N LYS A 260 27.37 -13.28 13.07
CA LYS A 260 27.90 -12.41 14.13
C LYS A 260 27.66 -12.91 15.55
N ALA A 261 26.89 -13.98 15.72
CA ALA A 261 26.47 -14.47 17.03
C ALA A 261 26.22 -15.98 17.02
N LEU A 262 26.49 -16.60 18.17
CA LEU A 262 26.26 -18.01 18.44
C LEU A 262 25.53 -18.12 19.78
N LYS A 263 24.36 -18.75 19.78
CA LYS A 263 23.48 -18.84 20.96
C LYS A 263 23.17 -20.30 21.27
N PHE A 264 23.27 -20.66 22.53
CA PHE A 264 22.93 -21.97 23.06
C PHE A 264 21.80 -21.84 24.08
N VAL A 265 20.81 -22.74 24.00
CA VAL A 265 19.65 -22.75 24.90
C VAL A 265 19.43 -24.13 25.48
N GLU A 266 19.32 -24.19 26.81
CA GLU A 266 18.83 -25.35 27.55
C GLU A 266 17.46 -25.01 28.15
N GLN A 267 16.40 -25.47 27.48
CA GLN A 267 15.03 -25.09 27.84
C GLN A 267 14.64 -25.58 29.25
N ALA A 268 15.07 -26.77 29.65
CA ALA A 268 14.69 -27.37 30.93
C ALA A 268 15.23 -26.58 32.14
N ALA A 269 16.44 -26.04 32.02
CA ALA A 269 17.09 -25.27 33.08
C ALA A 269 16.94 -23.75 32.89
N GLY A 270 16.28 -23.29 31.82
CA GLY A 270 16.18 -21.86 31.49
C GLY A 270 17.54 -21.20 31.25
N ILE A 271 18.53 -21.95 30.75
CA ILE A 271 19.89 -21.45 30.55
C ILE A 271 20.03 -20.96 29.11
N VAL A 272 20.60 -19.77 28.97
CA VAL A 272 20.91 -19.16 27.69
C VAL A 272 22.36 -18.70 27.71
N VAL A 273 23.16 -19.18 26.74
CA VAL A 273 24.54 -18.75 26.53
C VAL A 273 24.65 -18.12 25.15
N GLU A 274 25.00 -16.85 25.07
CA GLU A 274 25.12 -16.10 23.82
C GLU A 274 26.54 -15.57 23.66
N LEU A 275 27.18 -15.86 22.54
CA LEU A 275 28.46 -15.33 22.13
C LEU A 275 28.21 -14.34 21.01
N ASN A 276 28.63 -13.09 21.17
CA ASN A 276 28.56 -12.07 20.13
C ASN A 276 29.89 -11.32 20.04
N GLY A 277 30.28 -10.87 18.86
CA GLY A 277 31.60 -10.26 18.71
C GLY A 277 31.77 -9.47 17.43
N ARG A 278 32.82 -8.65 17.43
CA ARG A 278 33.23 -7.84 16.27
C ARG A 278 34.75 -7.84 16.14
N ARG A 279 35.21 -7.73 14.90
CA ARG A 279 36.63 -7.46 14.62
C ARG A 279 36.93 -6.00 14.98
N ARG A 280 37.90 -5.80 15.87
CA ARG A 280 38.41 -4.49 16.27
C ARG A 280 39.87 -4.66 16.64
N ASP A 281 40.74 -4.17 15.77
CA ASP A 281 42.19 -4.26 15.93
C ASP A 281 42.70 -3.07 16.79
N ASP A 282 41.86 -2.06 17.06
CA ASP A 282 42.21 -0.77 17.64
C ASP A 282 41.69 -0.54 19.08
N MET A 283 41.09 -1.55 19.71
CA MET A 283 40.41 -1.41 20.99
C MET A 283 40.91 -2.46 22.00
N SER A 284 41.36 -1.99 23.17
CA SER A 284 41.72 -2.87 24.28
C SER A 284 40.47 -3.43 24.98
N LEU A 285 40.63 -4.58 25.64
CA LEU A 285 39.57 -5.19 26.43
C LEU A 285 39.03 -4.24 27.52
N ASP A 286 39.89 -3.47 28.18
CA ASP A 286 39.49 -2.53 29.23
C ASP A 286 38.66 -1.36 28.70
N THR A 287 39.07 -0.78 27.58
CA THR A 287 38.28 0.25 26.90
C THR A 287 36.92 -0.31 26.49
N TRP A 288 36.90 -1.54 25.96
CA TRP A 288 35.65 -2.17 25.57
C TRP A 288 34.72 -2.46 26.75
N MET A 289 35.26 -2.95 27.87
CA MET A 289 34.50 -3.17 29.12
C MET A 289 33.91 -1.87 29.66
N THR A 290 34.71 -0.80 29.67
CA THR A 290 34.29 0.55 30.09
C THR A 290 33.12 1.06 29.25
N MET A 291 33.07 0.69 27.95
CA MET A 291 31.94 1.01 27.08
C MET A 291 30.76 0.05 27.26
N ARG A 292 31.00 -1.25 27.47
CA ARG A 292 29.96 -2.27 27.43
C ARG A 292 29.16 -2.38 28.71
N LEU A 293 29.79 -2.27 29.89
CA LEU A 293 29.09 -2.39 31.17
C LEU A 293 28.01 -1.31 31.36
N PRO A 294 28.24 -0.01 31.06
CA PRO A 294 27.20 1.00 31.13
C PRO A 294 26.03 0.74 30.18
N LEU A 295 26.30 0.19 28.98
CA LEU A 295 25.25 -0.18 28.04
C LEU A 295 24.35 -1.29 28.60
N VAL A 296 24.89 -2.25 29.35
CA VAL A 296 24.08 -3.29 29.99
C VAL A 296 23.16 -2.68 31.02
N THR A 297 23.66 -1.79 31.88
CA THR A 297 22.83 -1.09 32.87
C THR A 297 21.78 -0.20 32.21
N GLN A 298 22.10 0.40 31.07
CA GLN A 298 21.17 1.25 30.31
C GLN A 298 20.10 0.45 29.57
N GLU A 299 20.48 -0.63 28.87
CA GLU A 299 19.58 -1.48 28.08
C GLU A 299 18.77 -2.44 28.97
N MET A 300 19.30 -2.79 30.15
CA MET A 300 18.71 -3.73 31.10
C MET A 300 18.64 -3.08 32.50
N PRO A 301 17.84 -2.02 32.70
CA PRO A 301 17.77 -1.29 33.96
C PRO A 301 17.20 -2.11 35.14
N PHE A 302 16.61 -3.28 34.84
CA PHE A 302 16.13 -4.25 35.82
C PHE A 302 17.25 -5.16 36.36
N LEU A 303 18.49 -5.02 35.88
CA LEU A 303 19.66 -5.74 36.36
C LEU A 303 20.53 -4.83 37.25
N THR A 304 21.00 -5.37 38.36
CA THR A 304 21.96 -4.73 39.28
C THR A 304 23.27 -5.50 39.25
N GLN A 305 24.39 -4.81 39.07
CA GLN A 305 25.72 -5.44 39.14
C GLN A 305 25.99 -5.94 40.57
N ILE A 306 26.37 -7.22 40.71
CA ILE A 306 26.60 -7.87 42.02
C ILE A 306 28.05 -8.26 42.26
N SER A 307 28.90 -8.25 41.23
CA SER A 307 30.33 -8.53 41.36
C SER A 307 31.16 -7.42 40.73
N GLU A 308 32.36 -7.21 41.27
CA GLU A 308 33.40 -6.49 40.55
C GLU A 308 33.84 -7.29 39.32
N THR A 309 34.53 -6.61 38.40
CA THR A 309 35.07 -7.23 37.20
C THR A 309 36.30 -8.07 37.57
N ILE A 310 36.25 -9.37 37.29
CA ILE A 310 37.31 -10.32 37.63
C ILE A 310 38.01 -10.77 36.35
N GLU A 311 39.34 -10.87 36.37
CA GLU A 311 40.10 -11.46 35.27
C GLU A 311 39.94 -12.97 35.23
N VAL A 312 39.65 -13.51 34.04
CA VAL A 312 39.50 -14.94 33.81
C VAL A 312 40.68 -15.43 32.97
N LYS A 313 41.17 -16.62 33.29
CA LYS A 313 42.20 -17.31 32.51
C LYS A 313 41.59 -18.57 31.93
N GLY A 314 41.66 -18.75 30.61
CA GLY A 314 41.21 -19.98 29.98
C GLY A 314 42.25 -21.09 30.03
N ARG A 315 41.79 -22.31 29.72
CA ARG A 315 42.58 -23.54 29.80
C ARG A 315 43.76 -23.55 28.83
N ASN A 316 43.56 -23.00 27.63
CA ASN A 316 44.52 -23.04 26.52
C ASN A 316 44.85 -21.67 25.92
N TRP A 317 44.63 -20.59 26.67
CA TRP A 317 44.75 -19.22 26.14
C TRP A 317 46.17 -18.80 25.78
N ARG A 318 47.21 -19.41 26.38
CA ARG A 318 48.65 -19.17 26.08
C ARG A 318 49.02 -17.68 25.93
N ASP A 319 48.48 -16.82 26.80
CA ASP A 319 48.63 -15.36 26.79
C ASP A 319 48.10 -14.64 25.52
N GLN A 320 47.46 -15.34 24.60
CA GLN A 320 46.87 -14.79 23.37
C GLN A 320 45.45 -14.25 23.58
N ILE A 321 44.81 -14.71 24.66
CA ILE A 321 43.42 -14.38 24.98
C ILE A 321 43.38 -13.78 26.39
N ILE A 322 42.71 -12.64 26.51
CA ILE A 322 42.47 -11.95 27.78
C ILE A 322 40.96 -11.91 28.00
N GLY A 323 40.51 -12.22 29.22
CA GLY A 323 39.08 -12.28 29.55
C GLY A 323 38.76 -11.56 30.85
N LYS A 324 37.63 -10.85 30.89
CA LYS A 324 37.10 -10.20 32.09
C LYS A 324 35.64 -10.55 32.26
N VAL A 325 35.22 -10.90 33.48
CA VAL A 325 33.85 -11.32 33.79
C VAL A 325 33.21 -10.41 34.83
N THR A 326 31.92 -10.13 34.65
CA THR A 326 31.10 -9.35 35.58
C THR A 326 29.72 -10.01 35.70
N GLU A 327 29.18 -10.08 36.92
CA GLU A 327 27.86 -10.65 37.21
C GLU A 327 26.84 -9.56 37.55
N PHE A 328 25.64 -9.74 37.01
CA PHE A 328 24.46 -8.96 37.29
C PHE A 328 23.35 -9.86 37.81
N ARG A 329 22.47 -9.31 38.64
CA ARG A 329 21.28 -9.98 39.16
C ARG A 329 20.06 -9.13 38.88
N GLY A 330 18.97 -9.78 38.49
CA GLY A 330 17.67 -9.13 38.39
C GLY A 330 16.64 -10.03 37.73
N ARG A 331 15.45 -9.49 37.49
CA ARG A 331 14.35 -10.22 36.88
C ARG A 331 14.15 -9.75 35.45
N PHE A 332 14.31 -10.66 34.49
CA PHE A 332 14.04 -10.33 33.09
C PHE A 332 12.54 -10.17 32.84
N PRO A 333 12.13 -9.30 31.90
CA PRO A 333 10.74 -9.21 31.49
C PRO A 333 10.19 -10.57 31.05
N GLY A 334 9.10 -11.02 31.68
CA GLY A 334 8.47 -12.31 31.40
C GLY A 334 8.96 -13.48 32.25
N ASP A 335 10.02 -13.30 33.05
CA ASP A 335 10.43 -14.33 34.02
C ASP A 335 9.70 -14.15 35.36
N ASP A 336 9.30 -15.27 35.96
CA ASP A 336 8.70 -15.29 37.29
C ASP A 336 9.74 -15.24 38.43
N VAL A 337 11.00 -15.52 38.09
CA VAL A 337 12.11 -15.65 39.04
C VAL A 337 13.28 -14.75 38.66
N ASP A 338 14.04 -14.34 39.67
CA ASP A 338 15.28 -13.61 39.43
C ASP A 338 16.31 -14.54 38.76
N SER A 339 17.10 -13.96 37.87
CA SER A 339 18.19 -14.62 37.14
C SER A 339 19.53 -13.94 37.43
N ILE A 340 20.60 -14.71 37.28
CA ILE A 340 21.95 -14.17 37.14
C ILE A 340 22.25 -13.99 35.66
N TYR A 341 22.81 -12.84 35.32
CA TYR A 341 23.32 -12.51 34.01
C TYR A 341 24.83 -12.24 34.11
N GLN A 342 25.63 -13.19 33.65
CA GLN A 342 27.10 -13.11 33.67
C GLN A 342 27.59 -12.72 32.28
N ILE A 343 28.44 -11.69 32.21
CA ILE A 343 29.04 -11.23 30.95
C ILE A 343 30.54 -11.43 31.04
N CYS A 344 31.09 -12.23 30.14
CA CYS A 344 32.53 -12.40 29.98
C CYS A 344 32.97 -11.78 28.64
N CYS A 345 33.72 -10.68 28.70
CA CYS A 345 34.34 -10.08 27.53
C CYS A 345 35.72 -10.69 27.33
N ILE A 346 35.99 -11.16 26.12
CA ILE A 346 37.17 -11.89 25.70
C ILE A 346 37.79 -11.17 24.49
N GLN A 347 39.09 -10.90 24.55
CA GLN A 347 39.85 -10.39 23.42
C GLN A 347 40.70 -11.53 22.83
N THR A 348 40.48 -11.86 21.56
CA THR A 348 41.25 -12.87 20.81
C THR A 348 41.96 -12.18 19.65
N GLY A 349 43.29 -12.00 19.72
CA GLY A 349 44.07 -11.35 18.65
C GLY A 349 43.47 -10.04 18.12
N LYS A 350 42.64 -10.14 17.07
CA LYS A 350 41.95 -9.05 16.36
C LYS A 350 40.45 -8.90 16.65
N ARG A 351 39.89 -9.65 17.59
CA ARG A 351 38.45 -9.71 17.85
C ARG A 351 38.12 -9.52 19.32
N LEU A 352 36.99 -8.86 19.55
CA LEU A 352 36.37 -8.67 20.85
C LEU A 352 35.06 -9.45 20.85
N ILE A 353 34.93 -10.41 21.77
CA ILE A 353 33.80 -11.35 21.89
C ILE A 353 33.23 -11.24 23.30
N ALA A 354 31.92 -11.11 23.44
CA ALA A 354 31.23 -11.14 24.72
C ALA A 354 30.45 -12.46 24.80
N VAL A 355 30.67 -13.18 25.89
CA VAL A 355 29.98 -14.42 26.25
C VAL A 355 29.01 -14.06 27.37
N CYS A 356 27.73 -13.99 27.05
CA CYS A 356 26.65 -13.65 27.96
C CYS A 356 25.94 -14.93 28.41
N ILE A 357 25.90 -15.20 29.71
CA ILE A 357 25.23 -16.35 30.31
C ILE A 357 24.08 -15.85 31.16
N ARG A 358 22.87 -16.32 30.88
CA ARG A 358 21.66 -16.09 31.67
C ARG A 358 21.15 -17.41 32.22
N ALA A 359 20.85 -17.45 33.52
CA ALA A 359 20.12 -18.56 34.13
C ALA A 359 19.37 -18.10 35.39
N PRO A 360 18.26 -18.76 35.77
CA PRO A 360 17.63 -18.58 37.08
C PRO A 360 18.65 -18.74 38.21
N ILE A 361 18.53 -17.98 39.31
CA ILE A 361 19.54 -17.97 40.39
C ILE A 361 19.87 -19.38 40.90
N SER A 362 18.84 -20.22 41.14
CA SER A 362 19.03 -21.60 41.62
C SER A 362 19.91 -22.41 40.67
N ASN A 363 19.58 -22.35 39.38
CA ASN A 363 20.25 -23.13 38.35
C ASN A 363 21.63 -22.55 38.06
N PHE A 364 21.80 -21.23 38.22
CA PHE A 364 23.09 -20.58 38.02
C PHE A 364 24.10 -21.03 39.07
N ASP A 365 23.70 -21.06 40.34
CA ASP A 365 24.58 -21.49 41.43
C ASP A 365 24.90 -22.99 41.35
N GLU A 366 23.93 -23.83 40.99
CA GLU A 366 24.13 -25.25 40.74
C GLU A 366 25.09 -25.52 39.57
N GLN A 367 25.00 -24.74 38.48
CA GLN A 367 25.79 -24.92 37.27
C GLN A 367 26.99 -23.96 37.13
N ARG A 368 27.36 -23.25 38.21
CA ARG A 368 28.44 -22.24 38.17
C ARG A 368 29.77 -22.81 37.67
N LEU A 369 30.08 -24.05 38.02
CA LEU A 369 31.29 -24.74 37.57
C LEU A 369 31.24 -25.10 36.07
N LEU A 370 30.06 -25.39 35.51
CA LEU A 370 29.86 -25.60 34.08
C LEU A 370 30.10 -24.31 33.30
N PHE A 371 29.56 -23.18 33.77
CA PHE A 371 29.74 -21.89 33.12
C PHE A 371 31.20 -21.43 33.13
N LYS A 372 31.88 -21.62 34.26
CA LYS A 372 33.32 -21.42 34.37
C LYS A 372 34.07 -22.28 33.35
N TRP A 373 33.78 -23.58 33.31
CA TRP A 373 34.39 -24.51 32.35
C TRP A 373 34.15 -24.10 30.88
N LEU A 374 32.96 -23.60 30.56
CA LEU A 374 32.59 -23.15 29.22
C LEU A 374 33.38 -21.91 28.82
N ILE A 375 33.43 -20.89 29.68
CA ILE A 375 34.21 -19.65 29.44
C ILE A 375 35.70 -19.98 29.28
N GLU A 376 36.25 -20.82 30.17
CA GLU A 376 37.65 -21.21 30.11
C GLU A 376 37.98 -22.10 28.90
N GLY A 377 36.98 -22.66 28.23
CA GLY A 377 37.11 -23.49 27.03
C GLY A 377 36.97 -22.74 25.71
N VAL A 378 36.77 -21.42 25.73
CA VAL A 378 36.72 -20.61 24.51
C VAL A 378 38.13 -20.47 23.95
N GLU A 379 38.37 -20.98 22.75
CA GLU A 379 39.65 -20.88 22.05
C GLU A 379 39.50 -19.97 20.82
N GLY A 380 40.54 -19.20 20.51
CA GLY A 380 40.60 -18.36 19.33
C GLY A 380 41.14 -19.18 18.16
N TYR A 381 40.36 -19.28 17.07
CA TYR A 381 40.81 -19.93 15.86
C TYR A 381 41.19 -18.88 14.81
N ASP A 382 42.46 -18.89 14.39
CA ASP A 382 42.94 -18.09 13.27
C ASP A 382 42.33 -18.64 11.98
N VAL A 383 41.26 -17.98 11.50
CA VAL A 383 40.76 -18.23 10.15
C VAL A 383 41.89 -17.83 9.20
N PRO A 384 42.51 -18.78 8.46
CA PRO A 384 43.57 -18.44 7.53
C PRO A 384 43.02 -17.37 6.60
N SER A 385 43.62 -16.18 6.64
CA SER A 385 43.21 -15.02 5.86
C SER A 385 43.06 -15.46 4.41
N ARG A 386 41.81 -15.64 3.98
CA ARG A 386 41.45 -15.98 2.60
C ARG A 386 42.05 -14.87 1.75
N THR A 387 43.12 -15.20 1.03
CA THR A 387 43.91 -14.25 0.25
C THR A 387 42.97 -13.49 -0.67
N GLU A 388 42.82 -12.18 -0.46
CA GLU A 388 41.83 -11.29 -1.09
C GLU A 388 42.01 -11.12 -2.62
N GLY A 389 42.76 -12.01 -3.30
CA GLY A 389 43.15 -11.88 -4.71
C GLY A 389 42.55 -12.89 -5.69
N GLN A 390 41.69 -13.83 -5.28
CA GLN A 390 41.08 -14.79 -6.21
C GLN A 390 39.55 -14.75 -6.16
N SER A 391 39.01 -13.90 -7.03
CA SER A 391 37.64 -13.94 -7.51
C SER A 391 37.34 -15.33 -8.07
N SER A 392 36.40 -16.03 -7.43
CA SER A 392 35.96 -17.36 -7.81
C SER A 392 35.27 -17.36 -9.17
N VAL A 393 36.00 -17.82 -10.20
CA VAL A 393 35.45 -18.41 -11.42
C VAL A 393 35.90 -19.86 -11.43
N GLY A 394 34.97 -20.80 -11.27
CA GLY A 394 35.19 -22.22 -11.59
C GLY A 394 35.01 -23.21 -10.44
N ALA A 395 33.87 -23.91 -10.48
CA ALA A 395 33.64 -25.31 -10.10
C ALA A 395 33.87 -25.76 -8.65
N ARG A 396 32.80 -26.23 -7.98
CA ARG A 396 32.51 -27.67 -7.97
C ARG A 396 31.10 -27.99 -7.46
N GLU A 397 30.39 -28.67 -8.33
CA GLU A 397 29.25 -29.55 -8.11
C GLU A 397 29.56 -30.55 -6.97
N GLY A 398 28.58 -30.80 -6.10
CA GLY A 398 28.58 -32.00 -5.24
C GLY A 398 29.03 -31.84 -3.79
N GLN A 399 28.48 -30.89 -3.03
CA GLN A 399 28.23 -31.11 -1.60
C GLN A 399 26.88 -30.49 -1.25
N VAL A 400 25.95 -31.36 -0.82
CA VAL A 400 24.70 -31.01 -0.16
C VAL A 400 25.08 -30.30 1.13
N PHE A 401 25.24 -28.97 1.05
CA PHE A 401 25.24 -28.10 2.21
C PHE A 401 23.78 -28.06 2.66
N GLU A 402 23.45 -28.94 3.60
CA GLU A 402 22.22 -28.87 4.36
C GLU A 402 22.24 -27.52 5.10
N SER A 403 21.51 -26.56 4.54
CA SER A 403 21.48 -25.16 4.97
C SER A 403 20.90 -25.09 6.39
N LEU A 404 21.79 -24.92 7.38
CA LEU A 404 21.46 -24.64 8.78
C LEU A 404 20.48 -23.46 8.86
N SER A 405 19.38 -23.67 9.56
CA SER A 405 18.20 -22.79 9.62
C SER A 405 18.52 -21.42 10.22
N VAL A 406 18.87 -20.47 9.37
CA VAL A 406 18.53 -19.06 9.60
C VAL A 406 17.04 -19.04 9.92
N GLY A 407 16.64 -18.49 11.08
CA GLY A 407 15.25 -18.48 11.56
C GLY A 407 14.28 -18.27 10.41
N GLU A 408 13.55 -19.32 10.06
CA GLU A 408 12.84 -19.37 8.79
C GLU A 408 11.75 -18.29 8.83
N ALA A 409 11.63 -17.51 7.75
CA ALA A 409 10.61 -16.49 7.69
C ALA A 409 9.23 -17.14 7.88
N PRO A 410 8.28 -16.50 8.59
CA PRO A 410 6.95 -17.07 8.76
C PRO A 410 6.37 -17.46 7.41
N SER A 411 6.01 -18.73 7.24
CA SER A 411 5.49 -19.24 5.96
C SER A 411 4.20 -18.49 5.58
N PHE A 412 3.99 -18.28 4.29
CA PHE A 412 2.80 -17.63 3.76
C PHE A 412 1.51 -18.40 4.14
N PHE A 413 1.53 -19.73 4.00
CA PHE A 413 0.37 -20.60 4.25
C PHE A 413 0.19 -20.99 5.72
N SER A 414 1.04 -20.52 6.63
CA SER A 414 0.89 -20.81 8.05
C SER A 414 -0.24 -19.97 8.67
N LEU A 415 -0.97 -20.58 9.62
CA LEU A 415 -1.96 -19.89 10.46
C LEU A 415 -1.33 -19.28 11.73
N SER A 416 -0.03 -19.51 11.97
CA SER A 416 0.64 -19.01 13.16
C SER A 416 0.91 -17.51 13.08
N PHE A 417 0.62 -16.80 14.18
CA PHE A 417 0.97 -15.39 14.38
C PHE A 417 2.35 -15.19 15.01
N ALA A 418 3.11 -16.27 15.23
CA ALA A 418 4.46 -16.19 15.78
C ALA A 418 5.47 -15.70 14.74
N GLY A 419 6.45 -14.93 15.20
CA GLY A 419 7.53 -14.39 14.38
C GLY A 419 7.27 -12.98 13.87
N ARG A 420 8.15 -12.55 12.95
CA ARG A 420 8.23 -11.17 12.45
C ARG A 420 8.25 -11.16 10.94
N LEU A 421 7.68 -10.11 10.34
CA LEU A 421 7.60 -9.96 8.89
C LEU A 421 8.20 -8.64 8.42
N GLY A 422 9.24 -8.74 7.58
CA GLY A 422 9.88 -7.59 6.96
C GLY A 422 9.00 -6.89 5.92
N ARG A 423 9.31 -5.62 5.62
CA ARG A 423 8.54 -4.74 4.71
C ARG A 423 8.17 -5.38 3.36
N LEU A 424 9.15 -5.97 2.68
CA LEU A 424 8.92 -6.55 1.34
C LEU A 424 8.04 -7.81 1.41
N ARG A 425 8.25 -8.68 2.40
CA ARG A 425 7.38 -9.84 2.62
C ARG A 425 5.96 -9.41 3.00
N PHE A 426 5.82 -8.36 3.81
CA PHE A 426 4.52 -7.81 4.16
C PHE A 426 3.71 -7.37 2.92
N ILE A 427 4.34 -6.67 1.97
CA ILE A 427 3.70 -6.28 0.70
C ILE A 427 3.24 -7.52 -0.08
N VAL A 428 4.15 -8.47 -0.29
CA VAL A 428 3.87 -9.67 -1.09
C VAL A 428 2.76 -10.50 -0.43
N TYR A 429 2.84 -10.72 0.88
CA TYR A 429 1.87 -11.56 1.60
C TYR A 429 0.49 -10.91 1.63
N SER A 430 0.42 -9.60 1.87
CA SER A 430 -0.86 -8.86 1.84
C SER A 430 -1.53 -8.94 0.47
N PHE A 431 -0.73 -8.85 -0.61
CA PHE A 431 -1.25 -8.93 -1.97
C PHE A 431 -1.67 -10.36 -2.36
N MET A 432 -0.89 -11.38 -1.97
CA MET A 432 -1.22 -12.78 -2.25
C MET A 432 -2.49 -13.22 -1.51
N THR A 433 -2.70 -12.74 -0.29
CA THR A 433 -3.98 -12.94 0.42
C THR A 433 -5.14 -12.34 -0.37
N ALA A 434 -5.01 -11.11 -0.87
CA ALA A 434 -6.04 -10.47 -1.66
C ALA A 434 -6.33 -11.24 -2.96
N LEU A 435 -5.27 -11.72 -3.64
CA LEU A 435 -5.40 -12.49 -4.88
C LEU A 435 -6.12 -13.82 -4.65
N ALA A 436 -5.76 -14.56 -3.61
CA ALA A 436 -6.42 -15.82 -3.23
C ALA A 436 -7.93 -15.61 -3.02
N PHE A 437 -8.31 -14.45 -2.47
CA PHE A 437 -9.71 -14.09 -2.25
C PHE A 437 -10.46 -13.75 -3.53
N ILE A 438 -9.84 -13.01 -4.44
CA ILE A 438 -10.41 -12.73 -5.76
C ILE A 438 -10.67 -14.06 -6.49
N PHE A 439 -9.71 -14.98 -6.48
CA PHE A 439 -9.88 -16.31 -7.07
C PHE A 439 -11.01 -17.10 -6.41
N MET A 440 -11.07 -17.10 -5.07
CA MET A 440 -12.14 -17.79 -4.35
C MET A 440 -13.53 -17.20 -4.68
N GLY A 441 -13.65 -15.87 -4.79
CA GLY A 441 -14.88 -15.21 -5.20
C GLY A 441 -15.32 -15.57 -6.62
N VAL A 442 -14.38 -15.64 -7.57
CA VAL A 442 -14.66 -16.07 -8.95
C VAL A 442 -15.09 -17.54 -8.98
N ILE A 443 -14.38 -18.43 -8.28
CA ILE A 443 -14.73 -19.85 -8.21
C ILE A 443 -16.12 -20.03 -7.58
N ALA A 444 -16.40 -19.32 -6.48
CA ALA A 444 -17.70 -19.38 -5.82
C ALA A 444 -18.84 -18.95 -6.76
N ALA A 445 -18.65 -17.85 -7.51
CA ALA A 445 -19.62 -17.37 -8.49
C ALA A 445 -19.86 -18.35 -9.66
N LEU A 446 -18.84 -19.14 -10.03
CA LEU A 446 -18.93 -20.09 -11.14
C LEU A 446 -19.45 -21.48 -10.73
N MET A 447 -19.12 -21.95 -9.53
CA MET A 447 -19.31 -23.34 -9.14
C MET A 447 -20.52 -23.56 -8.23
N VAL A 448 -21.00 -22.52 -7.55
CA VAL A 448 -21.90 -22.70 -6.42
C VAL A 448 -23.23 -22.03 -6.68
N ARG A 449 -24.21 -22.83 -7.14
CA ARG A 449 -25.59 -22.37 -7.38
C ARG A 449 -26.31 -22.02 -6.07
N GLU A 450 -25.99 -22.74 -4.99
CA GLU A 450 -26.42 -22.43 -3.61
C GLU A 450 -25.30 -22.78 -2.61
N PRO A 451 -24.49 -21.79 -2.17
CA PRO A 451 -23.41 -22.06 -1.23
C PRO A 451 -23.94 -22.39 0.15
N SER A 452 -23.46 -23.51 0.73
CA SER A 452 -23.76 -23.82 2.13
C SER A 452 -23.26 -22.69 3.03
N PHE A 453 -24.09 -22.28 4.00
CA PHE A 453 -23.74 -21.24 4.97
C PHE A 453 -22.42 -21.53 5.69
N ILE A 454 -22.16 -22.80 6.01
CA ILE A 454 -20.93 -23.26 6.67
C ILE A 454 -19.70 -22.93 5.82
N LEU A 455 -19.73 -23.23 4.51
CA LEU A 455 -18.61 -22.97 3.62
C LEU A 455 -18.32 -21.46 3.48
N ILE A 456 -19.36 -20.63 3.42
CA ILE A 456 -19.21 -19.17 3.42
C ILE A 456 -18.59 -18.69 4.75
N ALA A 457 -19.10 -19.16 5.88
CA ALA A 457 -18.61 -18.77 7.20
C ALA A 457 -17.15 -19.19 7.39
N THR A 458 -16.77 -20.43 7.03
CA THR A 458 -15.38 -20.91 7.09
C THR A 458 -14.47 -20.08 6.18
N GLY A 459 -14.91 -19.80 4.95
CA GLY A 459 -14.17 -18.96 4.00
C GLY A 459 -13.92 -17.55 4.56
N LEU A 460 -14.95 -16.94 5.17
CA LEU A 460 -14.86 -15.62 5.79
C LEU A 460 -13.92 -15.61 7.00
N VAL A 461 -13.95 -16.64 7.86
CA VAL A 461 -13.02 -16.73 9.00
C VAL A 461 -11.57 -16.87 8.53
N LEU A 462 -11.33 -17.73 7.53
CA LEU A 462 -10.00 -17.88 6.94
C LEU A 462 -9.54 -16.58 6.27
N TYR A 463 -10.44 -15.84 5.63
CA TYR A 463 -10.13 -14.52 5.08
C TYR A 463 -9.58 -13.58 6.12
N ILE A 464 -10.34 -13.44 7.21
CA ILE A 464 -10.06 -12.56 8.34
C ILE A 464 -8.70 -12.92 8.92
N ILE A 465 -8.41 -14.21 9.11
CA ILE A 465 -7.10 -14.66 9.60
C ILE A 465 -5.99 -14.29 8.61
N MET A 466 -6.17 -14.59 7.32
CA MET A 466 -5.11 -14.40 6.30
C MET A 466 -4.83 -12.93 5.97
N ILE A 467 -5.82 -12.03 6.12
CA ILE A 467 -5.63 -10.60 5.89
C ILE A 467 -4.98 -9.92 7.10
N TYR A 468 -5.33 -10.35 8.31
CA TYR A 468 -4.79 -9.75 9.54
C TYR A 468 -3.44 -10.30 9.94
N ARG A 469 -3.15 -11.55 9.61
CA ARG A 469 -1.88 -12.18 9.98
C ARG A 469 -0.65 -11.41 9.49
N PRO A 470 -0.51 -11.01 8.21
CA PRO A 470 0.64 -10.23 7.75
C PRO A 470 0.80 -8.91 8.52
N ILE A 471 -0.31 -8.28 8.90
CA ILE A 471 -0.31 -7.02 9.65
C ILE A 471 0.20 -7.25 11.07
N VAL A 472 -0.31 -8.27 11.76
CA VAL A 472 0.17 -8.65 13.10
C VAL A 472 1.66 -8.97 13.09
N LEU A 473 2.13 -9.78 12.14
CA LEU A 473 3.56 -10.11 12.01
C LEU A 473 4.41 -8.88 11.67
N ARG A 474 3.84 -7.89 10.97
CA ARG A 474 4.50 -6.60 10.73
C ARG A 474 4.55 -5.74 11.99
N MET A 475 3.50 -5.75 12.81
CA MET A 475 3.49 -5.07 14.11
C MET A 475 4.50 -5.69 15.09
N HIS A 476 4.62 -7.02 15.09
CA HIS A 476 5.64 -7.74 15.84
C HIS A 476 7.06 -7.29 15.45
N ASP A 477 7.29 -6.92 14.19
CA ASP A 477 8.58 -6.38 13.75
C ASP A 477 8.92 -5.01 14.38
N PHE A 478 7.93 -4.29 14.89
CA PHE A 478 8.10 -3.05 15.68
C PHE A 478 8.05 -3.29 17.20
N ASN A 479 8.09 -4.54 17.64
CA ASN A 479 7.83 -4.94 19.03
C ASN A 479 6.45 -4.50 19.55
N MET A 480 5.44 -4.40 18.68
CA MET A 480 4.08 -4.04 19.05
C MET A 480 3.15 -5.24 18.99
N SER A 481 2.24 -5.37 19.96
CA SER A 481 1.24 -6.43 19.99
C SER A 481 0.20 -6.27 18.88
N GLY A 482 -0.21 -7.38 18.24
CA GLY A 482 -1.32 -7.38 17.29
C GLY A 482 -2.67 -6.91 17.87
N LYS A 483 -2.82 -6.86 19.22
CA LYS A 483 -4.03 -6.38 19.90
C LYS A 483 -4.41 -4.94 19.54
N TRP A 484 -3.44 -4.11 19.16
CA TRP A 484 -3.68 -2.74 18.70
C TRP A 484 -4.60 -2.67 17.47
N LEU A 485 -4.65 -3.72 16.65
CA LEU A 485 -5.59 -3.78 15.54
C LEU A 485 -7.06 -3.79 15.98
N LEU A 486 -7.35 -4.31 17.18
CA LEU A 486 -8.72 -4.30 17.72
C LEU A 486 -9.26 -2.87 17.85
N GLY A 487 -8.43 -1.92 18.29
CA GLY A 487 -8.79 -0.51 18.37
C GLY A 487 -9.07 0.10 16.99
N LEU A 488 -8.28 -0.27 15.99
CA LEU A 488 -8.48 0.16 14.60
C LEU A 488 -9.81 -0.38 14.03
N PHE A 489 -10.16 -1.63 14.33
CA PHE A 489 -11.45 -2.20 13.92
C PHE A 489 -12.63 -1.56 14.62
N LEU A 490 -12.53 -1.34 15.94
CA LEU A 490 -13.57 -0.65 16.69
C LEU A 490 -13.79 0.76 16.13
N LEU A 491 -12.72 1.47 15.78
CA LEU A 491 -12.80 2.78 15.14
C LEU A 491 -13.56 2.74 13.80
N ILE A 492 -13.18 1.84 12.88
CA ILE A 492 -13.84 1.73 11.57
C ILE A 492 -15.27 1.21 11.72
N GLY A 493 -15.50 0.23 12.59
CA GLY A 493 -16.81 -0.37 12.83
C GLY A 493 -17.80 0.63 13.44
N THR A 494 -17.39 1.34 14.48
CA THR A 494 -18.22 2.40 15.09
C THR A 494 -18.48 3.53 14.10
N ALA A 495 -17.48 3.94 13.31
CA ALA A 495 -17.66 4.94 12.27
C ALA A 495 -18.67 4.51 11.20
N SER A 496 -18.64 3.24 10.81
CA SER A 496 -19.58 2.67 9.83
C SER A 496 -21.02 2.62 10.36
N VAL A 497 -21.23 2.35 11.65
CA VAL A 497 -22.57 2.32 12.28
C VAL A 497 -23.12 3.73 12.57
N SER A 498 -22.25 4.70 12.83
CA SER A 498 -22.64 6.07 13.22
C SER A 498 -23.45 6.85 12.19
N LYS A 499 -23.47 6.40 10.91
CA LYS A 499 -24.02 7.13 9.74
C LYS A 499 -23.44 8.55 9.53
N ASN A 500 -22.41 8.93 10.28
CA ASN A 500 -21.72 10.20 10.12
C ASN A 500 -20.62 10.05 9.06
N VAL A 501 -20.84 10.65 7.89
CA VAL A 501 -19.91 10.58 6.75
C VAL A 501 -18.54 11.16 7.09
N GLY A 502 -18.48 12.26 7.85
CA GLY A 502 -17.23 12.87 8.27
C GLY A 502 -16.41 11.95 9.18
N PHE A 503 -17.07 11.29 10.13
CA PHE A 503 -16.40 10.31 11.00
C PHE A 503 -15.90 9.09 10.23
N LEU A 504 -16.69 8.59 9.27
CA LEU A 504 -16.26 7.50 8.39
C LEU A 504 -15.05 7.88 7.54
N ILE A 505 -15.01 9.08 6.97
CA ILE A 505 -13.85 9.57 6.21
C ILE A 505 -12.62 9.66 7.10
N ALA A 506 -12.76 10.23 8.31
CA ALA A 506 -11.66 10.36 9.26
C ALA A 506 -11.11 8.99 9.70
N ALA A 507 -11.98 8.04 10.05
CA ALA A 507 -11.59 6.69 10.43
C ALA A 507 -10.84 5.98 9.29
N ASN A 508 -11.30 6.12 8.05
CA ASN A 508 -10.61 5.56 6.87
C ASN A 508 -9.25 6.24 6.62
N ALA A 509 -9.14 7.55 6.82
CA ALA A 509 -7.88 8.26 6.70
C ALA A 509 -6.86 7.79 7.75
N ILE A 510 -7.28 7.62 9.01
CA ILE A 510 -6.44 7.09 10.09
C ILE A 510 -5.97 5.67 9.75
N ASN A 511 -6.89 4.82 9.27
CA ASN A 511 -6.56 3.47 8.83
C ASN A 511 -5.51 3.48 7.69
N ALA A 512 -5.69 4.34 6.68
CA ALA A 512 -4.73 4.47 5.58
C ALA A 512 -3.35 4.95 6.06
N LEU A 513 -3.31 5.93 6.97
CA LEU A 513 -2.06 6.42 7.58
C LEU A 513 -1.37 5.33 8.40
N PHE A 514 -2.12 4.51 9.14
CA PHE A 514 -1.59 3.37 9.86
C PHE A 514 -0.93 2.36 8.92
N TYR A 515 -1.61 1.97 7.83
CA TYR A 515 -1.03 1.06 6.82
C TYR A 515 0.22 1.64 6.16
N LEU A 516 0.22 2.94 5.86
CA LEU A 516 1.39 3.62 5.31
C LEU A 516 2.55 3.64 6.31
N ALA A 517 2.27 3.89 7.59
CA ALA A 517 3.27 3.91 8.64
C ALA A 517 3.94 2.54 8.80
N ILE A 518 3.17 1.45 8.92
CA ILE A 518 3.74 0.09 9.06
C ILE A 518 4.52 -0.35 7.82
N LEU A 519 4.21 0.19 6.65
CA LEU A 519 4.91 -0.07 5.40
C LEU A 519 6.27 0.65 5.32
N LEU A 520 6.29 1.93 5.67
CA LEU A 520 7.46 2.80 5.50
C LEU A 520 8.46 2.68 6.66
N LEU A 521 7.96 2.60 7.90
CA LEU A 521 8.81 2.60 9.08
C LEU A 521 9.71 1.34 9.11
N PRO A 522 11.01 1.49 9.41
CA PRO A 522 11.89 0.35 9.60
C PRO A 522 11.51 -0.41 10.87
N GLY A 523 11.50 -1.74 10.80
CA GLY A 523 11.34 -2.56 12.00
C GLY A 523 12.60 -2.60 12.85
N SER A 524 12.54 -3.27 14.01
CA SER A 524 13.67 -3.37 14.93
C SER A 524 14.82 -4.17 14.31
N SER A 525 16.05 -3.68 14.46
CA SER A 525 17.27 -4.37 14.00
C SER A 525 17.62 -5.57 14.85
N ASP A 526 17.22 -5.53 16.12
CA ASP A 526 17.60 -6.50 17.14
C ASP A 526 16.44 -7.46 17.46
N THR A 527 16.76 -8.53 18.17
CA THR A 527 15.79 -9.47 18.73
C THR A 527 14.79 -8.73 19.60
N ASN A 528 13.51 -9.08 19.51
CA ASN A 528 12.44 -8.47 20.29
C ASN A 528 11.52 -9.54 20.89
N ASP A 529 10.45 -9.15 21.59
CA ASP A 529 9.55 -10.06 22.32
C ASP A 529 8.85 -11.08 21.40
N TYR A 530 8.85 -10.84 20.09
CA TYR A 530 8.21 -11.66 19.06
C TYR A 530 9.21 -12.47 18.21
N GLY A 531 10.51 -12.40 18.52
CA GLY A 531 11.54 -13.25 17.95
C GLY A 531 12.74 -12.51 17.34
N GLU A 532 13.60 -13.31 16.70
CA GLU A 532 14.80 -12.86 16.01
C GLU A 532 14.50 -11.92 14.82
N PRO A 533 15.44 -11.04 14.45
CA PRO A 533 15.26 -10.15 13.31
C PRO A 533 14.91 -10.89 12.03
N CYS A 534 14.07 -10.27 11.20
CA CYS A 534 13.59 -10.85 9.96
C CYS A 534 14.77 -11.31 9.08
N PRO A 535 14.77 -12.56 8.58
CA PRO A 535 15.87 -13.05 7.76
C PRO A 535 15.91 -12.31 6.42
N PRO A 536 17.08 -12.22 5.76
CA PRO A 536 17.21 -11.59 4.45
C PRO A 536 16.13 -12.07 3.46
N ASN A 537 15.63 -11.15 2.64
CA ASN A 537 14.60 -11.50 1.66
C ASN A 537 15.25 -12.24 0.47
N PRO A 538 14.70 -13.38 0.03
CA PRO A 538 15.15 -14.00 -1.20
C PRO A 538 14.85 -13.07 -2.39
N THR A 539 15.63 -13.21 -3.46
CA THR A 539 15.52 -12.38 -4.67
C THR A 539 14.10 -12.37 -5.24
N SER A 540 13.39 -13.51 -5.19
CA SER A 540 12.01 -13.63 -5.66
C SER A 540 11.04 -12.71 -4.94
N ILE A 541 11.10 -12.65 -3.60
CA ILE A 541 10.26 -11.76 -2.79
C ILE A 541 10.58 -10.29 -3.10
N THR A 542 11.88 -9.97 -3.23
CA THR A 542 12.32 -8.60 -3.54
C THR A 542 11.80 -8.14 -4.90
N VAL A 543 11.97 -8.95 -5.95
CA VAL A 543 11.48 -8.64 -7.30
C VAL A 543 9.95 -8.53 -7.30
N THR A 544 9.25 -9.48 -6.69
CA THR A 544 7.79 -9.49 -6.62
C THR A 544 7.26 -8.25 -5.91
N ALA A 545 7.85 -7.87 -4.78
CA ALA A 545 7.45 -6.68 -4.03
C ALA A 545 7.56 -5.41 -4.88
N TRP A 546 8.66 -5.23 -5.62
CA TRP A 546 8.84 -4.07 -6.50
C TRP A 546 7.87 -4.04 -7.67
N VAL A 547 7.57 -5.19 -8.27
CA VAL A 547 6.54 -5.31 -9.32
C VAL A 547 5.17 -4.92 -8.77
N LEU A 548 4.80 -5.41 -7.57
CA LEU A 548 3.53 -5.06 -6.93
C LEU A 548 3.43 -3.59 -6.56
N ILE A 549 4.52 -2.97 -6.09
CA ILE A 549 4.57 -1.52 -5.85
C ILE A 549 4.33 -0.77 -7.16
N ALA A 550 5.01 -1.15 -8.25
CA ALA A 550 4.83 -0.51 -9.55
C ALA A 550 3.39 -0.63 -10.06
N ILE A 551 2.78 -1.83 -9.95
CA ILE A 551 1.38 -2.06 -10.31
C ILE A 551 0.44 -1.20 -9.47
N THR A 552 0.66 -1.13 -8.16
CA THR A 552 -0.17 -0.34 -7.24
C THR A 552 -0.08 1.15 -7.57
N LEU A 553 1.12 1.67 -7.83
CA LEU A 553 1.32 3.06 -8.26
C LEU A 553 0.63 3.35 -9.59
N LEU A 554 0.77 2.47 -10.58
CA LEU A 554 0.06 2.60 -11.86
C LEU A 554 -1.47 2.59 -11.66
N GLY A 555 -1.96 1.73 -10.76
CA GLY A 555 -3.38 1.66 -10.38
C GLY A 555 -3.87 2.96 -9.74
N VAL A 556 -3.13 3.51 -8.78
CA VAL A 556 -3.47 4.81 -8.15
C VAL A 556 -3.46 5.94 -9.18
N LEU A 557 -2.47 5.99 -10.07
CA LEU A 557 -2.43 6.97 -11.15
C LEU A 557 -3.60 6.81 -12.12
N ALA A 558 -4.00 5.57 -12.45
CA ALA A 558 -5.16 5.30 -13.28
C ALA A 558 -6.46 5.74 -12.59
N SER A 559 -6.65 5.41 -11.31
CA SER A 559 -7.80 5.83 -10.49
C SER A 559 -7.88 7.34 -10.35
N PHE A 560 -6.75 8.03 -10.15
CA PHE A 560 -6.72 9.50 -10.09
C PHE A 560 -7.11 10.12 -11.43
N LYS A 561 -6.63 9.56 -12.55
CA LYS A 561 -7.07 10.00 -13.89
C LYS A 561 -8.56 9.74 -14.11
N LEU A 562 -9.08 8.61 -13.64
CA LEU A 562 -10.50 8.25 -13.70
C LEU A 562 -11.35 9.25 -12.91
N ALA A 563 -10.96 9.53 -11.68
CA ALA A 563 -11.66 10.46 -10.81
C ALA A 563 -11.64 11.90 -11.35
N ARG A 564 -10.53 12.30 -11.99
CA ARG A 564 -10.38 13.63 -12.60
C ARG A 564 -11.08 13.76 -13.96
N ASN A 565 -11.21 12.65 -14.70
CA ASN A 565 -11.94 12.57 -15.96
C ASN A 565 -13.12 11.59 -15.80
N PRO A 566 -14.25 12.03 -15.22
CA PRO A 566 -15.40 11.16 -14.95
C PRO A 566 -15.99 10.46 -16.20
N GLY A 567 -15.57 10.85 -17.41
CA GLY A 567 -15.92 10.18 -18.66
C GLY A 567 -15.07 8.95 -19.04
N PHE A 568 -14.08 8.54 -18.22
CA PHE A 568 -13.28 7.34 -18.48
C PHE A 568 -13.86 6.19 -17.63
N SER A 569 -14.38 5.14 -18.29
CA SER A 569 -14.92 3.93 -17.66
C SER A 569 -14.06 2.73 -18.11
N PHE A 570 -13.65 1.88 -17.16
CA PHE A 570 -12.77 0.72 -17.41
C PHE A 570 -13.51 -0.53 -17.93
N ALA A 571 -14.83 -0.50 -18.01
CA ALA A 571 -15.59 -1.57 -18.63
C ALA A 571 -15.73 -1.30 -20.13
N GLY A 572 -15.45 -2.30 -20.97
CA GLY A 572 -15.80 -2.34 -22.38
C GLY A 572 -17.31 -2.33 -22.67
N ALA A 573 -18.13 -1.67 -21.85
CA ALA A 573 -19.33 -1.04 -22.35
C ALA A 573 -18.86 0.20 -23.12
N LYS A 574 -18.62 0.05 -24.43
CA LYS A 574 -18.68 1.18 -25.34
C LYS A 574 -20.11 1.72 -25.36
N THR A 575 -20.57 2.34 -24.28
CA THR A 575 -21.40 3.52 -24.43
C THR A 575 -20.41 4.63 -24.71
N SER A 576 -19.94 4.66 -25.95
CA SER A 576 -19.48 5.92 -26.52
C SER A 576 -20.51 6.94 -26.07
N ALA A 577 -20.10 7.93 -25.26
CA ALA A 577 -20.80 9.19 -25.22
C ALA A 577 -20.64 9.79 -26.62
N VAL A 578 -21.37 9.21 -27.58
CA VAL A 578 -21.85 9.90 -28.75
C VAL A 578 -22.56 11.10 -28.14
N LYS A 579 -22.07 12.31 -28.43
CA LYS A 579 -22.91 13.50 -28.31
C LYS A 579 -24.20 13.17 -29.05
N SER A 580 -25.25 12.77 -28.36
CA SER A 580 -26.49 12.33 -29.00
C SER A 580 -27.25 13.55 -29.46
N GLY A 581 -26.79 14.14 -30.56
CA GLY A 581 -27.69 14.73 -31.55
C GLY A 581 -28.47 13.66 -32.33
N TYR A 582 -28.47 12.41 -31.86
CA TYR A 582 -29.15 11.27 -32.47
C TYR A 582 -30.20 10.76 -31.48
N GLY A 583 -31.47 10.79 -31.88
CA GLY A 583 -32.62 10.44 -31.06
C GLY A 583 -32.44 9.14 -30.28
N PHE A 584 -32.68 9.23 -28.98
CA PHE A 584 -32.82 8.09 -28.09
C PHE A 584 -34.17 7.43 -28.35
N THR A 585 -34.15 6.12 -28.56
CA THR A 585 -35.34 5.27 -28.67
C THR A 585 -35.23 4.20 -27.58
N PRO A 586 -36.19 4.09 -26.65
CA PRO A 586 -36.19 3.06 -25.61
C PRO A 586 -36.32 1.66 -26.23
N THR A 587 -36.04 0.62 -25.44
CA THR A 587 -36.03 -0.78 -25.93
C THR A 587 -37.39 -1.23 -26.45
N ASN A 588 -38.49 -0.76 -25.85
CA ASN A 588 -39.85 -1.00 -26.30
C ASN A 588 -40.23 -0.21 -27.59
N ARG A 589 -39.33 0.66 -28.06
CA ARG A 589 -39.47 1.53 -29.23
C ARG A 589 -40.69 2.45 -29.21
N SER A 590 -41.23 2.78 -28.04
CA SER A 590 -42.46 3.57 -27.88
C SER A 590 -42.34 5.04 -28.35
N PHE A 591 -41.15 5.62 -28.29
CA PHE A 591 -40.90 6.99 -28.75
C PHE A 591 -39.46 7.19 -29.23
N THR A 592 -39.17 8.36 -29.78
CA THR A 592 -37.82 8.84 -30.07
C THR A 592 -37.70 10.27 -29.56
N ILE A 593 -36.65 10.60 -28.81
CA ILE A 593 -36.40 11.97 -28.31
C ILE A 593 -34.90 12.27 -28.25
N ASN A 594 -34.48 13.51 -28.51
CA ASN A 594 -33.08 13.89 -28.44
C ASN A 594 -32.69 14.28 -27.01
N PHE A 595 -32.18 13.34 -26.22
CA PHE A 595 -31.47 13.68 -24.99
C PHE A 595 -30.06 14.18 -25.31
N PRO A 596 -29.54 15.16 -24.55
CA PRO A 596 -28.22 15.73 -24.84
C PRO A 596 -27.08 14.78 -24.41
N VAL A 597 -27.36 13.90 -23.42
CA VAL A 597 -26.59 12.69 -23.09
C VAL A 597 -27.47 11.45 -23.11
N ILE A 598 -26.87 10.25 -23.17
CA ILE A 598 -27.62 8.98 -23.11
C ILE A 598 -28.37 8.90 -21.77
N PRO A 599 -29.71 8.76 -21.75
CA PRO A 599 -30.47 8.69 -20.51
C PRO A 599 -30.28 7.34 -19.81
N LYS A 600 -30.46 7.32 -18.50
CA LYS A 600 -30.55 6.10 -17.69
C LYS A 600 -32.01 5.75 -17.47
N GLU A 601 -32.30 4.45 -17.38
CA GLU A 601 -33.64 3.96 -17.03
C GLU A 601 -33.69 3.65 -15.52
N GLU A 602 -34.59 4.33 -14.81
CA GLU A 602 -34.73 4.23 -13.35
C GLU A 602 -35.77 3.18 -12.96
N LEU A 603 -35.38 1.90 -13.03
CA LEU A 603 -36.27 0.76 -12.77
C LEU A 603 -36.90 0.78 -11.36
N ALA A 604 -36.17 1.25 -10.35
CA ALA A 604 -36.68 1.34 -8.98
C ALA A 604 -37.74 2.45 -8.83
N ALA A 605 -37.52 3.60 -9.48
CA ALA A 605 -38.50 4.68 -9.50
C ALA A 605 -39.75 4.25 -10.29
N ALA A 606 -39.57 3.58 -11.42
CA ALA A 606 -40.66 3.00 -12.21
C ALA A 606 -41.52 2.01 -11.39
N ALA A 607 -40.90 1.09 -10.66
CA ALA A 607 -41.61 0.12 -9.82
C ALA A 607 -42.43 0.80 -8.71
N SER A 608 -41.91 1.85 -8.09
CA SER A 608 -42.64 2.60 -7.05
C SER A 608 -43.72 3.54 -7.60
N ALA A 609 -43.62 3.94 -8.87
CA ALA A 609 -44.62 4.76 -9.55
C ALA A 609 -45.80 3.94 -10.11
N LYS A 610 -45.68 2.61 -10.19
CA LYS A 610 -46.73 1.73 -10.70
C LYS A 610 -47.92 1.65 -9.73
N GLY A 611 -48.97 2.40 -10.03
CA GLY A 611 -50.25 2.38 -9.30
C GLY A 611 -51.27 1.38 -9.86
N PRO A 612 -52.41 1.18 -9.17
CA PRO A 612 -53.51 0.37 -9.68
C PRO A 612 -54.05 0.92 -11.01
N GLY A 613 -54.26 0.03 -11.99
CA GLY A 613 -54.72 0.38 -13.34
C GLY A 613 -53.61 0.79 -14.32
N MET A 614 -52.33 0.72 -13.91
CA MET A 614 -51.17 0.94 -14.78
C MET A 614 -50.54 -0.40 -15.18
N ASP A 615 -50.31 -0.59 -16.49
CA ASP A 615 -49.68 -1.79 -17.06
C ASP A 615 -48.16 -1.73 -16.92
N GLU A 616 -47.57 -0.62 -17.34
CA GLU A 616 -46.12 -0.42 -17.41
C GLU A 616 -45.78 1.03 -17.05
N VAL A 617 -44.65 1.23 -16.38
CA VAL A 617 -44.07 2.55 -16.12
C VAL A 617 -42.60 2.49 -16.48
N HIS A 618 -42.13 3.42 -17.30
CA HIS A 618 -40.71 3.60 -17.62
C HIS A 618 -40.32 5.04 -17.30
N ILE A 619 -39.15 5.22 -16.69
CA ILE A 619 -38.63 6.53 -16.32
C ILE A 619 -37.21 6.63 -16.87
N TYR A 620 -36.98 7.61 -17.72
CA TYR A 620 -35.70 7.90 -18.35
C TYR A 620 -35.20 9.27 -17.89
N ASP A 621 -34.02 9.33 -17.29
CA ASP A 621 -33.43 10.57 -16.79
C ASP A 621 -32.03 10.84 -17.36
N ALA A 622 -31.69 12.12 -17.52
CA ALA A 622 -30.39 12.56 -18.00
C ALA A 622 -30.02 13.92 -17.37
N GLU A 623 -28.74 14.14 -17.09
CA GLU A 623 -28.24 15.42 -16.58
C GLU A 623 -27.10 15.95 -17.45
N GLU A 624 -27.23 17.18 -17.95
CA GLU A 624 -26.16 17.88 -18.67
C GLU A 624 -26.23 19.39 -18.42
N ASN A 625 -25.07 20.03 -18.20
CA ASN A 625 -24.95 21.49 -18.02
C ASN A 625 -25.84 22.08 -16.91
N GLY A 626 -26.19 21.27 -15.90
CA GLY A 626 -27.08 21.65 -14.81
C GLY A 626 -28.57 21.60 -15.15
N PHE A 627 -28.94 21.12 -16.35
CA PHE A 627 -30.31 20.75 -16.68
C PHE A 627 -30.53 19.27 -16.37
N GLN A 628 -31.69 18.96 -15.83
CA GLN A 628 -32.14 17.57 -15.67
C GLN A 628 -33.33 17.33 -16.58
N TYR A 629 -33.21 16.34 -17.44
CA TYR A 629 -34.19 15.94 -18.43
C TYR A 629 -34.85 14.65 -17.98
N LEU A 630 -36.17 14.58 -18.14
CA LEU A 630 -36.99 13.45 -17.71
C LEU A 630 -37.95 13.07 -18.83
N VAL A 631 -38.07 11.78 -19.12
CA VAL A 631 -39.19 11.23 -19.88
C VAL A 631 -39.77 10.08 -19.09
N GLN A 632 -41.04 10.21 -18.72
CA GLN A 632 -41.81 9.15 -18.07
C GLN A 632 -42.92 8.67 -19.01
N GLU A 633 -42.96 7.36 -19.24
CA GLU A 633 -43.98 6.66 -20.01
C GLU A 633 -44.84 5.84 -19.03
N ILE A 634 -46.15 6.05 -19.04
CA ILE A 634 -47.10 5.33 -18.18
C ILE A 634 -48.17 4.69 -19.08
N GLY A 635 -48.18 3.36 -19.16
CA GLY A 635 -49.23 2.59 -19.83
C GLY A 635 -50.41 2.31 -18.90
N PHE A 636 -51.63 2.47 -19.40
CA PHE A 636 -52.87 2.15 -18.67
C PHE A 636 -53.57 0.94 -19.27
N GLU A 637 -54.17 0.11 -18.40
CA GLU A 637 -55.04 -1.00 -18.81
C GLU A 637 -56.20 -0.49 -19.68
N ASN A 638 -56.82 0.60 -19.22
CA ASN A 638 -57.95 1.26 -19.86
C ASN A 638 -57.69 2.75 -20.00
N LEU A 639 -58.01 3.29 -21.19
CA LEU A 639 -57.87 4.70 -21.48
C LEU A 639 -58.87 5.51 -20.62
N PRO A 640 -58.45 6.62 -19.99
CA PRO A 640 -59.39 7.50 -19.29
C PRO A 640 -60.48 7.99 -20.26
N PRO A 641 -61.77 7.97 -19.86
CA PRO A 641 -62.87 8.37 -20.74
C PRO A 641 -62.82 9.85 -21.11
N ASP A 642 -62.25 10.69 -20.24
CA ASP A 642 -61.94 12.09 -20.51
C ASP A 642 -60.45 12.35 -20.28
N GLN A 643 -59.70 12.35 -21.38
CA GLN A 643 -58.25 12.59 -21.37
C GLN A 643 -57.90 14.02 -20.92
N SER A 644 -58.74 15.02 -21.22
CA SER A 644 -58.45 16.40 -20.81
C SER A 644 -58.58 16.55 -19.30
N LEU A 645 -59.62 15.96 -18.70
CA LEU A 645 -59.78 15.91 -17.25
C LEU A 645 -58.66 15.10 -16.60
N ALA A 646 -58.26 13.98 -17.21
CA ALA A 646 -57.14 13.17 -16.72
C ALA A 646 -55.82 13.97 -16.71
N LEU A 647 -55.50 14.70 -17.78
CA LEU A 647 -54.30 15.56 -17.85
C LEU A 647 -54.30 16.63 -16.75
N THR A 648 -55.46 17.24 -16.46
CA THR A 648 -55.59 18.18 -15.33
C THR A 648 -55.30 17.50 -14.00
N LYS A 649 -55.90 16.33 -13.73
CA LYS A 649 -55.65 15.58 -12.48
C LYS A 649 -54.20 15.14 -12.33
N PHE A 650 -53.55 14.73 -13.43
CA PHE A 650 -52.13 14.41 -13.41
C PHE A 650 -51.28 15.65 -13.13
N THR A 651 -51.61 16.79 -13.73
CA THR A 651 -50.94 18.07 -13.46
C THR A 651 -50.98 18.42 -11.97
N ASP A 652 -52.17 18.36 -11.36
CA ASP A 652 -52.36 18.64 -9.94
C ASP A 652 -51.59 17.65 -9.06
N TYR A 653 -51.62 16.36 -9.43
CA TYR A 653 -50.87 15.31 -8.75
C TYR A 653 -49.35 15.53 -8.80
N PHE A 654 -48.79 15.87 -9.97
CA PHE A 654 -47.36 16.14 -10.12
C PHE A 654 -46.92 17.35 -9.30
N ALA A 655 -47.69 18.44 -9.34
CA ALA A 655 -47.40 19.63 -8.54
C ALA A 655 -47.40 19.34 -7.02
N ALA A 656 -48.43 18.63 -6.54
CA ALA A 656 -48.52 18.22 -5.15
C ALA A 656 -47.36 17.30 -4.75
N ARG A 657 -47.00 16.33 -5.61
CA ARG A 657 -45.92 15.37 -5.35
C ARG A 657 -44.54 16.02 -5.31
N LEU A 658 -44.29 17.01 -6.15
CA LEU A 658 -43.03 17.75 -6.19
C LEU A 658 -42.92 18.80 -5.07
N GLY A 659 -44.00 19.01 -4.30
CA GLY A 659 -44.07 20.06 -3.29
C GLY A 659 -43.92 21.46 -3.89
N GLY A 660 -44.34 21.63 -5.15
CA GLY A 660 -44.15 22.87 -5.91
C GLY A 660 -45.44 23.63 -6.17
N GLU A 661 -45.31 24.93 -6.39
CA GLU A 661 -46.41 25.82 -6.77
C GLU A 661 -46.56 25.83 -8.30
N ILE A 662 -47.76 25.57 -8.82
CA ILE A 662 -48.05 25.71 -10.25
C ILE A 662 -48.01 27.19 -10.60
N LEU A 663 -47.07 27.59 -11.44
CA LEU A 663 -46.95 28.97 -11.94
C LEU A 663 -47.85 29.21 -13.14
N GLU A 664 -47.84 28.26 -14.07
CA GLU A 664 -48.52 28.39 -15.36
C GLU A 664 -49.01 27.02 -15.81
N THR A 665 -50.21 26.99 -16.40
CA THR A 665 -50.76 25.79 -17.03
C THR A 665 -51.41 26.21 -18.34
N GLN A 666 -50.89 25.68 -19.44
CA GLN A 666 -51.33 26.05 -20.79
C GLN A 666 -51.78 24.82 -21.57
N ARG A 667 -52.84 24.99 -22.37
CA ARG A 667 -53.20 24.02 -23.41
C ARG A 667 -52.25 24.19 -24.60
N THR A 668 -51.56 23.14 -24.99
CA THR A 668 -50.61 23.16 -26.12
C THR A 668 -50.75 21.89 -26.95
N MET A 669 -49.94 21.78 -28.00
CA MET A 669 -49.79 20.59 -28.83
C MET A 669 -48.36 20.05 -28.70
N GLN A 670 -48.22 18.73 -28.60
CA GLN A 670 -46.94 18.05 -28.74
C GLN A 670 -47.01 17.22 -30.03
N GLY A 671 -46.44 17.75 -31.11
CA GLY A 671 -46.68 17.21 -32.45
C GLY A 671 -48.18 17.25 -32.80
N ALA A 672 -48.77 16.09 -33.06
CA ALA A 672 -50.19 15.95 -33.36
C ALA A 672 -51.10 15.72 -32.13
N PHE A 673 -50.52 15.63 -30.92
CA PHE A 673 -51.24 15.25 -29.71
C PHE A 673 -51.63 16.48 -28.88
N SER A 674 -52.83 16.47 -28.31
CA SER A 674 -53.25 17.50 -27.35
C SER A 674 -52.47 17.33 -26.05
N ALA A 675 -51.80 18.40 -25.63
CA ALA A 675 -50.88 18.39 -24.50
C ALA A 675 -51.22 19.45 -23.45
N ARG A 676 -50.68 19.26 -22.24
CA ARG A 676 -50.64 20.27 -21.19
C ARG A 676 -49.20 20.64 -20.89
N ALA A 677 -48.88 21.91 -21.09
CA ALA A 677 -47.63 22.50 -20.59
C ALA A 677 -47.88 23.03 -19.18
N VAL A 678 -47.01 22.67 -18.25
CA VAL A 678 -47.12 23.04 -16.83
C VAL A 678 -45.76 23.53 -16.36
N LYS A 679 -45.73 24.70 -15.72
CA LYS A 679 -44.53 25.23 -15.07
C LYS A 679 -44.72 25.17 -13.56
N ILE A 680 -43.81 24.51 -12.86
CA ILE A 680 -43.87 24.30 -11.42
C ILE A 680 -42.65 24.95 -10.78
N ARG A 681 -42.86 25.77 -9.75
CA ARG A 681 -41.80 26.31 -8.90
C ARG A 681 -41.57 25.40 -7.71
N LEU A 682 -40.36 24.87 -7.58
CA LEU A 682 -39.95 24.06 -6.45
C LEU A 682 -39.59 24.93 -5.23
N ALA A 683 -39.56 24.32 -4.03
CA ALA A 683 -39.21 25.01 -2.78
C ALA A 683 -37.80 25.63 -2.78
N ASN A 684 -36.85 25.06 -3.53
CA ASN A 684 -35.50 25.60 -3.71
C ASN A 684 -35.44 26.76 -4.72
N ALA A 685 -36.60 27.22 -5.20
CA ALA A 685 -36.80 28.24 -6.22
C ALA A 685 -36.28 27.91 -7.62
N ASP A 686 -35.90 26.66 -7.89
CA ASP A 686 -35.82 26.15 -9.25
C ASP A 686 -37.23 26.06 -9.85
N GLN A 687 -37.30 26.00 -11.17
CA GLN A 687 -38.57 25.72 -11.82
C GLN A 687 -38.39 24.57 -12.79
N GLN A 688 -39.46 23.80 -12.94
CA GLN A 688 -39.56 22.63 -13.79
C GLN A 688 -40.67 22.85 -14.80
N ASP A 689 -40.34 22.61 -16.06
CA ASP A 689 -41.30 22.67 -17.16
C ASP A 689 -41.66 21.24 -17.55
N PHE A 690 -42.97 20.96 -17.62
CA PHE A 690 -43.50 19.65 -17.99
C PHE A 690 -44.41 19.75 -19.21
N ARG A 691 -44.37 18.73 -20.08
CA ARG A 691 -45.39 18.47 -21.11
C ARG A 691 -46.02 17.10 -20.88
N LEU A 692 -47.33 17.09 -20.68
CA LEU A 692 -48.12 15.88 -20.47
C LEU A 692 -49.09 15.68 -21.63
N PHE A 693 -49.12 14.48 -22.22
CA PHE A 693 -50.05 14.16 -23.32
C PHE A 693 -50.26 12.64 -23.45
N PHE A 694 -51.40 12.26 -24.03
CA PHE A 694 -51.72 10.87 -24.30
C PHE A 694 -51.39 10.47 -25.74
N VAL A 695 -50.85 9.26 -25.91
CA VAL A 695 -50.70 8.57 -27.20
C VAL A 695 -51.26 7.16 -27.04
N GLY A 696 -52.42 6.90 -27.64
CA GLY A 696 -53.15 5.67 -27.37
C GLY A 696 -53.40 5.52 -25.87
N LYS A 697 -53.11 4.34 -25.30
CA LYS A 697 -53.25 4.02 -23.87
C LYS A 697 -52.08 4.50 -22.99
N LYS A 698 -51.18 5.31 -23.52
CA LYS A 698 -49.95 5.73 -22.82
C LYS A 698 -49.99 7.22 -22.52
N LEU A 699 -49.65 7.60 -21.29
CA LEU A 699 -49.37 8.97 -20.90
C LEU A 699 -47.86 9.18 -20.95
N PHE A 700 -47.43 10.20 -21.68
CA PHE A 700 -46.06 10.67 -21.70
C PHE A 700 -45.95 11.94 -20.86
N VAL A 701 -44.92 11.99 -20.02
CA VAL A 701 -44.54 13.15 -19.21
C VAL A 701 -43.10 13.50 -19.55
N LEU A 702 -42.91 14.60 -20.26
CA LEU A 702 -41.60 15.16 -20.57
C LEU A 702 -41.31 16.26 -19.55
N GLY A 703 -40.16 16.22 -18.89
CA GLY A 703 -39.77 17.20 -17.87
C GLY A 703 -38.39 17.77 -18.12
N VAL A 704 -38.23 19.07 -17.89
CA VAL A 704 -36.91 19.73 -17.83
C VAL A 704 -36.84 20.58 -16.57
N GLN A 705 -35.90 20.27 -15.69
CA GLN A 705 -35.54 21.12 -14.57
C GLN A 705 -34.37 22.02 -14.97
N SER A 706 -34.56 23.32 -14.84
CA SER A 706 -33.55 24.32 -15.14
C SER A 706 -33.17 25.08 -13.87
N PRO A 707 -31.90 25.50 -13.72
CA PRO A 707 -31.52 26.52 -12.74
C PRO A 707 -32.33 27.80 -12.97
N LYS A 708 -32.67 28.50 -11.89
CA LYS A 708 -33.55 29.70 -11.79
C LYS A 708 -33.37 30.81 -12.85
N LYS A 709 -32.25 30.85 -13.59
CA LYS A 709 -31.92 31.88 -14.60
C LYS A 709 -32.07 31.43 -16.07
N ARG A 710 -32.42 30.17 -16.35
CA ARG A 710 -32.39 29.61 -17.73
C ARG A 710 -33.71 29.01 -18.20
N LEU A 711 -34.81 29.39 -17.57
CA LEU A 711 -36.08 28.69 -17.69
C LEU A 711 -36.77 28.71 -19.06
N ASN A 712 -36.47 29.70 -19.90
CA ASN A 712 -36.98 29.76 -21.26
C ASN A 712 -35.84 29.55 -22.25
N SER A 713 -34.88 28.68 -21.93
CA SER A 713 -33.81 28.38 -22.86
C SER A 713 -34.41 27.66 -24.07
N ASN A 714 -33.95 28.04 -25.27
CA ASN A 714 -34.24 27.30 -26.50
C ASN A 714 -33.87 25.80 -26.41
N GLU A 715 -33.12 25.41 -25.39
CA GLU A 715 -32.68 24.04 -25.11
C GLU A 715 -33.80 23.17 -24.55
N ALA A 716 -34.62 23.68 -23.61
CA ALA A 716 -35.79 22.95 -23.10
C ALA A 716 -36.84 22.74 -24.20
N GLU A 717 -37.12 23.79 -24.97
CA GLU A 717 -38.04 23.72 -26.11
C GLU A 717 -37.54 22.75 -27.18
N ARG A 718 -36.25 22.77 -27.54
CA ARG A 718 -35.67 21.77 -28.47
C ARG A 718 -35.79 20.35 -27.97
N PHE A 719 -35.63 20.12 -26.66
CA PHE A 719 -35.81 18.79 -26.07
C PHE A 719 -37.25 18.33 -26.24
N PHE A 720 -38.23 19.15 -25.85
CA PHE A 720 -39.63 18.83 -26.03
C PHE A 720 -40.01 18.62 -27.50
N ASP A 721 -39.60 19.51 -28.39
CA ASP A 721 -39.94 19.46 -29.81
C ASP A 721 -39.28 18.29 -30.55
N SER A 722 -38.23 17.71 -29.98
CA SER A 722 -37.59 16.52 -30.53
C SER A 722 -38.36 15.22 -30.29
N PHE A 723 -39.40 15.23 -29.44
CA PHE A 723 -40.18 14.04 -29.14
C PHE A 723 -41.04 13.62 -30.34
N GLN A 724 -40.91 12.34 -30.71
CA GLN A 724 -41.71 11.66 -31.72
C GLN A 724 -42.25 10.37 -31.12
N ALA A 725 -43.58 10.19 -31.09
CA ALA A 725 -44.17 8.89 -30.76
C ALA A 725 -44.04 7.96 -31.98
N ASN A 726 -43.68 6.69 -31.74
CA ASN A 726 -43.50 5.68 -32.79
C ASN A 726 -44.71 4.74 -32.91
#